data_AF-A0A4R6RJG5-F1
#
_entry.id   AF-A0A4R6RJG5-F1
#
_cell.length_a   1.000
_cell.length_b   1.000
_cell.length_c   1.000
_cell.angle_alpha   90.00
_cell.angle_beta   90.00
_cell.angle_gamma   90.00
#
_symmetry.space_group_name_H-M   'P 1'
#
loop_
_entity.id
_entity.type
_entity.pdbx_description
1 polymer ?
#
loop_
_entity_poly.entity_id
_entity_poly.type
_entity_poly.pdbx_seq_one_letter_code
_entity_poly.pdbx_strand_id
1 'polypeptide(L)'
;MSILLSPGSQRRLPGVRFDVPAPALRDVLPRMDIACFVGFAANGPVDVPVAVESLAAFEAVFGAELTLLHDAQGQPVRALLHPSVRQFFSQGGRRAWVIRVMGAGSVTTRFPVPRMLSLGRSDAASAWHIEPAFLQARSPGDWADALRVRCDTVVTPLSVTPLKLLGDDLTLQAHGPAALGVVVGDVLRLPVAEGEWVFGRVAQADAARNDADGRLQRVLHLHRMGTLRRWQGQPQASRMHWQELGVRAQQLVQRHADVAEAAWLADGRLRWTSHLPRSTQLEVGEPVRLSFQAGEPGAWAVLDAVQASAVAANGTVETQFVARPWRVPGSQARQPLRHWVAQAQGQAQNQGPNTTVQWLRSTLRVAHPDGSEARLDALALSEREEHGDGAQALPTLPDDAAFFAQTQRQGFGAQGSTSVSTSADTPATASALAQRFPLAAPSSAREGLWLPLDALPAAPDDGSAQHSPLANATATDRGLGARGTDLPALLRNGLSRFGWTLFADTALAGIPTDALAEQAEALRLLSRQPRNLHGLHAVLGHTVEALMDEPTLLLVPDAVQPGWERVRQSTPARVIHAATDPTPSTIDGFADCRLRPLAAPTFLPDADPDAQGKHLLHWTAPEPGLRYELEESADADFAVAGQIYAGSDTAFSVIGKPAGLRSYRVRASDGLRTSPWSGRQDVRVGGSPYTVLDGSPADLLAVHRLMLRTAAGRGDVFALLGLPEAHRWPQALSHAQALRSASDTGAATPTTVPPLGAGEARALSHGSLQHAWIYTRRGDASQGAPLIGCPPDGAIAGQLAASALARGAWLAVANQPLKDVVAASLNPGTAERQALLDAQVNPVWLSPVGHVLGSADTLLNDSDWRSVNVRRLMCLLRRVALQRGAAYVFEPNGPALQRTVERAFNALLDGLFQRGAFAGRNVNEAFQVVVGEELNTPQRFDAGQFWVELRVAPALPMRFLTVRLLRSGERVQAREPR
;
A
#
# COMPACT_ATOMS: atom_id res chain seq x y z
N MET A 1 -44.57 -11.44 -44.18
CA MET A 1 -43.16 -11.77 -44.47
C MET A 1 -42.32 -10.62 -43.93
N SER A 2 -41.78 -10.81 -42.72
CA SER A 2 -41.05 -9.81 -41.96
C SER A 2 -39.64 -9.64 -42.52
N ILE A 3 -39.21 -8.40 -42.78
CA ILE A 3 -37.82 -8.07 -43.07
C ILE A 3 -37.23 -7.45 -41.80
N LEU A 4 -36.31 -8.18 -41.17
CA LEU A 4 -35.52 -7.78 -40.01
C LEU A 4 -34.61 -6.61 -40.39
N LEU A 5 -34.81 -5.46 -39.74
CA LEU A 5 -33.85 -4.35 -39.72
C LEU A 5 -32.90 -4.55 -38.52
N SER A 6 -31.63 -4.80 -38.81
CA SER A 6 -30.55 -4.72 -37.81
C SER A 6 -30.29 -3.26 -37.42
N PRO A 7 -30.22 -2.90 -36.12
CA PRO A 7 -29.96 -1.53 -35.71
C PRO A 7 -28.45 -1.25 -35.59
N GLY A 8 -27.99 -0.15 -36.20
CA GLY A 8 -27.06 0.75 -35.49
C GLY A 8 -25.65 0.99 -36.03
N SER A 9 -25.40 1.06 -37.34
CA SER A 9 -24.19 1.79 -37.81
C SER A 9 -24.42 3.30 -37.64
N GLN A 10 -23.95 3.88 -36.55
CA GLN A 10 -23.94 5.34 -36.38
C GLN A 10 -23.15 5.97 -37.53
N ARG A 11 -23.87 6.69 -38.41
CA ARG A 11 -23.28 7.53 -39.45
C ARG A 11 -22.36 8.55 -38.79
N ARG A 12 -21.04 8.40 -38.94
CA ARG A 12 -20.06 9.45 -38.67
C ARG A 12 -20.39 10.63 -39.58
N LEU A 13 -20.82 11.75 -39.01
CA LEU A 13 -20.92 13.01 -39.74
C LEU A 13 -19.49 13.46 -40.14
N PRO A 14 -19.31 14.12 -41.30
CA PRO A 14 -17.99 14.48 -41.81
C PRO A 14 -17.38 15.61 -40.98
N GLY A 15 -16.56 15.25 -39.99
CA GLY A 15 -15.48 16.10 -39.50
C GLY A 15 -14.23 15.82 -40.33
N VAL A 16 -13.70 16.82 -41.04
CA VAL A 16 -12.44 16.65 -41.78
C VAL A 16 -11.30 16.64 -40.76
N ARG A 17 -10.64 15.50 -40.61
CA ARG A 17 -9.41 15.33 -39.82
C ARG A 17 -8.26 15.08 -40.79
N PHE A 18 -7.28 15.97 -40.79
CA PHE A 18 -6.03 15.76 -41.49
C PHE A 18 -5.07 14.99 -40.57
N ASP A 19 -4.79 13.73 -40.90
CA ASP A 19 -3.69 12.98 -40.30
C ASP A 19 -2.52 13.00 -41.27
N VAL A 20 -1.61 13.95 -41.07
CA VAL A 20 -0.37 14.03 -41.83
C VAL A 20 0.72 13.38 -40.98
N PRO A 21 1.30 12.24 -41.40
CA PRO A 21 2.39 11.61 -40.67
C PRO A 21 3.56 12.60 -40.58
N ALA A 22 4.11 12.78 -39.38
CA ALA A 22 5.23 13.69 -39.19
C ALA A 22 6.48 13.15 -39.88
N PRO A 23 7.26 13.97 -40.59
CA PRO A 23 8.57 13.59 -41.10
C PRO A 23 9.46 13.04 -39.97
N ALA A 24 10.28 12.03 -40.28
CA ALA A 24 11.24 11.48 -39.33
C ALA A 24 12.29 12.54 -38.97
N LEU A 25 12.62 12.66 -37.68
CA LEU A 25 13.76 13.47 -37.25
C LEU A 25 15.05 12.67 -37.40
N ARG A 26 16.15 13.36 -37.70
CA ARG A 26 17.50 12.77 -37.67
C ARG A 26 17.94 12.42 -36.24
N ASP A 27 17.47 13.19 -35.26
CA ASP A 27 17.81 13.04 -33.85
C ASP A 27 16.61 12.55 -33.01
N VAL A 28 16.88 11.69 -32.03
CA VAL A 28 15.87 11.24 -31.05
C VAL A 28 15.62 12.36 -30.05
N LEU A 29 14.38 12.86 -29.99
CA LEU A 29 13.98 13.86 -29.01
C LEU A 29 13.86 13.25 -27.60
N PRO A 30 14.09 14.05 -26.53
CA PRO A 30 13.73 13.67 -25.17
C PRO A 30 12.25 13.28 -25.08
N ARG A 31 11.97 12.34 -24.18
CA ARG A 31 10.60 11.92 -23.89
C ARG A 31 9.80 13.04 -23.25
N MET A 32 8.55 13.16 -23.69
CA MET A 32 7.53 14.12 -23.21
C MET A 32 6.20 13.43 -22.89
N ASP A 33 6.23 12.10 -22.75
CA ASP A 33 5.06 11.22 -22.63
C ASP A 33 4.94 10.52 -21.27
N ILE A 34 5.84 10.83 -20.33
CA ILE A 34 5.91 10.15 -19.04
C ILE A 34 5.17 10.96 -17.98
N ALA A 35 4.22 10.32 -17.30
CA ALA A 35 3.46 10.92 -16.20
C ALA A 35 3.98 10.47 -14.84
N CYS A 36 3.83 11.31 -13.82
CA CYS A 36 4.06 10.98 -12.43
C CYS A 36 2.75 11.17 -11.66
N PHE A 37 2.27 10.10 -11.03
CA PHE A 37 1.07 10.08 -10.21
C PHE A 37 1.46 10.02 -8.74
N VAL A 38 0.85 10.88 -7.93
CA VAL A 38 1.00 10.89 -6.47
C VAL A 38 -0.37 10.66 -5.85
N GLY A 39 -0.53 9.64 -5.01
CA GLY A 39 -1.85 9.33 -4.45
C GLY A 39 -1.88 8.11 -3.55
N PHE A 40 -3.09 7.64 -3.26
CA PHE A 40 -3.33 6.54 -2.34
C PHE A 40 -3.38 5.20 -3.07
N ALA A 41 -2.64 4.22 -2.57
CA ALA A 41 -2.62 2.85 -3.09
C ALA A 41 -2.79 1.84 -1.96
N ALA A 42 -3.30 0.65 -2.29
CA ALA A 42 -3.61 -0.41 -1.32
C ALA A 42 -2.34 -0.99 -0.68
N ASN A 43 -1.29 -1.20 -1.47
CA ASN A 43 0.02 -1.66 -1.00
C ASN A 43 1.16 -1.00 -1.80
N GLY A 44 2.39 -1.45 -1.63
CA GLY A 44 3.57 -0.91 -2.31
C GLY A 44 4.40 0.05 -1.45
N PRO A 45 5.59 0.46 -1.92
CA PRO A 45 6.49 1.29 -1.12
C PRO A 45 5.94 2.72 -0.96
N VAL A 46 6.17 3.32 0.20
CA VAL A 46 5.67 4.65 0.56
C VAL A 46 6.75 5.69 0.25
N ASP A 47 6.38 6.77 -0.45
CA ASP A 47 7.29 7.85 -0.88
C ASP A 47 8.50 7.40 -1.72
N VAL A 48 8.50 6.15 -2.19
CA VAL A 48 9.48 5.64 -3.15
C VAL A 48 8.81 5.63 -4.53
N PRO A 49 9.30 6.42 -5.48
CA PRO A 49 8.79 6.43 -6.84
C PRO A 49 9.01 5.06 -7.50
N VAL A 50 7.99 4.50 -8.15
CA VAL A 50 8.12 3.25 -8.92
C VAL A 50 7.61 3.46 -10.33
N ALA A 51 8.43 3.09 -11.32
CA ALA A 51 8.03 3.11 -12.73
C ALA A 51 7.18 1.88 -13.08
N VAL A 52 6.06 2.11 -13.77
CA VAL A 52 5.14 1.09 -14.28
C VAL A 52 4.80 1.38 -15.74
N GLU A 53 4.61 0.33 -16.54
CA GLU A 53 4.39 0.42 -17.99
C GLU A 53 3.01 -0.11 -18.43
N SER A 54 2.22 -0.60 -17.47
CA SER A 54 0.84 -1.04 -17.69
C SER A 54 0.04 -0.99 -16.39
N LEU A 55 -1.29 -1.08 -16.49
CA LEU A 55 -2.15 -1.22 -15.32
C LEU A 55 -1.85 -2.53 -14.55
N ALA A 56 -1.56 -3.62 -15.25
CA ALA A 56 -1.19 -4.88 -14.59
C ALA A 56 0.11 -4.75 -13.78
N ALA A 57 1.10 -4.00 -14.30
CA ALA A 57 2.32 -3.70 -13.56
C ALA A 57 2.06 -2.78 -12.35
N PHE A 58 1.12 -1.83 -12.48
CA PHE A 58 0.64 -1.04 -11.34
C PHE A 58 0.01 -1.93 -10.26
N GLU A 59 -0.95 -2.78 -10.63
CA GLU A 59 -1.69 -3.63 -9.68
C GLU A 59 -0.79 -4.67 -9.00
N ALA A 60 0.25 -5.14 -9.69
CA ALA A 60 1.27 -6.02 -9.11
C ALA A 60 2.03 -5.39 -7.94
N VAL A 61 2.30 -4.07 -8.01
CA VAL A 61 3.10 -3.34 -6.99
C VAL A 61 2.21 -2.65 -5.96
N PHE A 62 1.15 -1.99 -6.42
CA PHE A 62 0.32 -1.06 -5.65
C PHE A 62 -1.08 -1.59 -5.33
N GLY A 63 -1.41 -2.76 -5.86
CA GLY A 63 -2.67 -3.46 -5.61
C GLY A 63 -3.81 -2.93 -6.46
N ALA A 64 -4.97 -3.56 -6.29
CA ALA A 64 -6.21 -3.12 -6.91
C ALA A 64 -6.75 -1.82 -6.27
N GLU A 65 -7.94 -1.39 -6.70
CA GLU A 65 -8.61 -0.22 -6.14
C GLU A 65 -8.74 -0.28 -4.61
N LEU A 66 -8.26 0.76 -3.93
CA LEU A 66 -8.35 0.92 -2.49
C LEU A 66 -9.70 1.54 -2.11
N THR A 67 -10.48 0.84 -1.28
CA THR A 67 -11.66 1.42 -0.61
C THR A 67 -11.19 2.16 0.65
N LEU A 68 -11.52 3.45 0.74
CA LEU A 68 -11.13 4.31 1.85
C LEU A 68 -12.12 4.19 3.00
N LEU A 69 -13.41 4.38 2.71
CA LEU A 69 -14.51 4.21 3.65
C LEU A 69 -15.81 3.96 2.91
N HIS A 70 -16.90 3.74 3.65
CA HIS A 70 -18.25 3.79 3.11
C HIS A 70 -18.92 5.09 3.58
N ASP A 71 -19.64 5.76 2.68
CA ASP A 71 -20.36 7.00 2.99
C ASP A 71 -21.63 6.76 3.84
N ALA A 72 -22.40 7.81 4.12
CA ALA A 72 -23.62 7.73 4.90
C ALA A 72 -24.72 6.84 4.27
N GLN A 73 -24.65 6.64 2.94
CA GLN A 73 -25.55 5.80 2.15
C GLN A 73 -25.00 4.37 1.95
N GLY A 74 -23.84 4.06 2.54
CA GLY A 74 -23.19 2.76 2.43
C GLY A 74 -22.46 2.54 1.10
N GLN A 75 -22.27 3.56 0.27
CA GLN A 75 -21.50 3.45 -0.97
C GLN A 75 -19.99 3.56 -0.69
N PRO A 76 -19.15 2.77 -1.37
CA PRO A 76 -17.71 2.79 -1.15
C PRO A 76 -17.09 4.06 -1.74
N VAL A 77 -16.46 4.87 -0.89
CA VAL A 77 -15.53 5.93 -1.29
C VAL A 77 -14.18 5.29 -1.61
N ARG A 78 -13.70 5.44 -2.84
CA ARG A 78 -12.48 4.80 -3.33
C ARG A 78 -11.37 5.81 -3.56
N ALA A 79 -10.12 5.35 -3.45
CA ALA A 79 -8.97 6.11 -3.91
C ALA A 79 -9.03 6.33 -5.43
N LEU A 80 -8.54 7.48 -5.88
CA LEU A 80 -8.60 7.95 -7.27
C LEU A 80 -7.32 7.68 -8.05
N LEU A 81 -6.22 7.32 -7.39
CA LEU A 81 -4.95 6.95 -8.05
C LEU A 81 -5.14 5.82 -9.08
N HIS A 82 -5.68 4.67 -8.65
CA HIS A 82 -5.87 3.50 -9.53
C HIS A 82 -6.71 3.83 -10.78
N PRO A 83 -7.94 4.37 -10.68
CA PRO A 83 -8.73 4.68 -11.86
C PRO A 83 -8.09 5.73 -12.76
N SER A 84 -7.33 6.68 -12.21
CA SER A 84 -6.60 7.69 -13.00
C SER A 84 -5.44 7.08 -13.79
N VAL A 85 -4.68 6.16 -13.17
CA VAL A 85 -3.62 5.39 -13.85
C VAL A 85 -4.20 4.49 -14.94
N ARG A 86 -5.34 3.83 -14.67
CA ARG A 86 -6.09 3.07 -15.69
C ARG A 86 -6.46 3.95 -16.88
N GLN A 87 -6.98 5.15 -16.66
CA GLN A 87 -7.29 6.08 -17.74
C GLN A 87 -6.06 6.53 -18.52
N PHE A 88 -4.94 6.78 -17.86
CA PHE A 88 -3.70 7.14 -18.54
C PHE A 88 -3.27 6.08 -19.55
N PHE A 89 -3.26 4.80 -19.16
CA PHE A 89 -2.90 3.72 -20.06
C PHE A 89 -3.96 3.49 -21.15
N SER A 90 -5.26 3.58 -20.84
CA SER A 90 -6.32 3.39 -21.84
C SER A 90 -6.30 4.48 -22.93
N GLN A 91 -5.93 5.71 -22.58
CA GLN A 91 -5.81 6.82 -23.54
C GLN A 91 -4.52 6.75 -24.39
N GLY A 92 -3.59 5.82 -24.10
CA GLY A 92 -2.39 5.59 -24.90
C GLY A 92 -1.08 6.04 -24.24
N GLY A 93 -1.08 6.34 -22.94
CA GLY A 93 0.14 6.44 -22.15
C GLY A 93 0.90 5.11 -22.11
N ARG A 94 2.23 5.16 -22.03
CA ARG A 94 3.09 3.96 -22.07
C ARG A 94 3.94 3.74 -20.82
N ARG A 95 4.17 4.78 -20.03
CA ARG A 95 5.00 4.72 -18.82
C ARG A 95 4.57 5.77 -17.82
N ALA A 96 4.45 5.36 -16.56
CA ALA A 96 4.09 6.22 -15.46
C ALA A 96 5.00 5.94 -14.26
N TRP A 97 5.40 7.00 -13.56
CA TRP A 97 5.96 6.93 -12.23
C TRP A 97 4.82 7.05 -11.21
N VAL A 98 4.86 6.25 -10.17
CA VAL A 98 3.83 6.23 -9.13
C VAL A 98 4.50 6.42 -7.79
N ILE A 99 4.00 7.38 -7.02
CA ILE A 99 4.42 7.68 -5.66
C ILE A 99 3.22 7.47 -4.77
N ARG A 100 3.22 6.38 -4.01
CA ARG A 100 2.21 6.13 -2.98
C ARG A 100 2.51 7.02 -1.78
N VAL A 101 1.51 7.78 -1.35
CA VAL A 101 1.61 8.62 -0.15
C VAL A 101 0.76 8.06 0.99
N MET A 102 1.29 8.18 2.21
CA MET A 102 0.58 7.86 3.46
C MET A 102 1.06 8.79 4.57
N GLY A 103 0.21 9.02 5.57
CA GLY A 103 0.63 9.75 6.76
C GLY A 103 1.57 8.94 7.66
N ALA A 104 2.37 9.65 8.46
CA ALA A 104 3.34 9.06 9.40
C ALA A 104 2.73 8.11 10.46
N GLY A 105 1.40 8.11 10.61
CA GLY A 105 0.68 7.21 11.52
C GLY A 105 0.32 5.85 10.92
N SER A 106 0.78 5.52 9.70
CA SER A 106 0.50 4.23 9.09
C SER A 106 1.05 3.05 9.91
N VAL A 107 0.40 1.89 9.76
CA VAL A 107 0.66 0.69 10.56
C VAL A 107 0.94 -0.48 9.64
N THR A 108 2.06 -1.16 9.89
CA THR A 108 2.40 -2.42 9.21
C THR A 108 1.84 -3.60 9.98
N THR A 109 1.02 -4.41 9.32
CA THR A 109 0.50 -5.66 9.86
C THR A 109 1.62 -6.63 10.20
N ARG A 110 1.50 -7.33 11.32
CA ARG A 110 2.48 -8.33 11.77
C ARG A 110 1.86 -9.71 11.82
N PHE A 111 2.66 -10.73 11.61
CA PHE A 111 2.24 -12.12 11.58
C PHE A 111 3.17 -12.95 12.46
N PRO A 112 2.65 -13.63 13.49
CA PRO A 112 3.44 -14.64 14.17
C PRO A 112 3.71 -15.78 13.18
N VAL A 113 4.94 -16.28 13.19
CA VAL A 113 5.30 -17.46 12.41
C VAL A 113 4.90 -18.68 13.24
N PRO A 114 4.00 -19.54 12.73
CA PRO A 114 3.53 -20.67 13.51
C PRO A 114 4.69 -21.56 13.96
N ARG A 115 4.63 -21.97 15.22
CA ARG A 115 5.49 -22.99 15.83
C ARG A 115 6.98 -22.62 15.84
N MET A 116 7.30 -21.33 15.66
CA MET A 116 8.65 -20.82 15.47
C MET A 116 9.04 -19.80 16.56
N LEU A 117 10.21 -19.98 17.17
CA LEU A 117 10.83 -18.97 18.03
C LEU A 117 11.99 -18.27 17.31
N SER A 118 12.22 -17.01 17.62
CA SER A 118 13.43 -16.28 17.27
C SER A 118 14.35 -16.23 18.50
N LEU A 119 15.58 -16.72 18.33
CA LEU A 119 16.64 -16.67 19.32
C LEU A 119 17.70 -15.68 18.85
N GLY A 120 17.77 -14.51 19.48
CA GLY A 120 18.69 -13.44 19.08
C GLY A 120 19.70 -13.05 20.16
N ARG A 121 20.72 -12.30 19.76
CA ARG A 121 21.67 -11.65 20.69
C ARG A 121 22.21 -10.35 20.07
N SER A 122 22.37 -9.28 20.86
CA SER A 122 22.87 -7.99 20.37
C SER A 122 24.36 -7.99 20.01
N ASP A 123 25.19 -8.72 20.76
CA ASP A 123 26.63 -8.90 20.50
C ASP A 123 27.13 -10.23 21.08
N ALA A 124 28.40 -10.57 20.91
CA ALA A 124 28.94 -11.84 21.44
C ALA A 124 28.96 -11.93 22.99
N ALA A 125 28.75 -10.82 23.70
CA ALA A 125 28.84 -10.74 25.16
C ALA A 125 27.47 -10.68 25.85
N SER A 126 26.41 -10.32 25.12
CA SER A 126 25.06 -10.11 25.65
C SER A 126 24.39 -11.42 26.05
N ALA A 127 23.34 -11.33 26.87
CA ALA A 127 22.47 -12.47 27.11
C ALA A 127 21.65 -12.80 25.84
N TRP A 128 21.39 -14.09 25.62
CA TRP A 128 20.43 -14.51 24.60
C TRP A 128 19.03 -14.02 24.96
N HIS A 129 18.32 -13.46 23.98
CA HIS A 129 16.89 -13.17 24.10
C HIS A 129 16.11 -14.13 23.20
N ILE A 130 14.97 -14.59 23.72
CA ILE A 130 14.09 -15.53 23.03
C ILE A 130 12.72 -14.89 22.98
N GLU A 131 12.12 -14.91 21.81
CA GLU A 131 10.77 -14.43 21.58
C GLU A 131 10.09 -15.23 20.46
N PRO A 132 8.76 -15.15 20.30
CA PRO A 132 8.12 -15.71 19.12
C PRO A 132 8.67 -15.06 17.84
N ALA A 133 8.82 -15.84 16.77
CA ALA A 133 9.23 -15.27 15.49
C ALA A 133 8.07 -14.52 14.84
N PHE A 134 8.32 -13.30 14.36
CA PHE A 134 7.34 -12.49 13.65
C PHE A 134 7.85 -12.06 12.28
N LEU A 135 6.93 -12.04 11.32
CA LEU A 135 7.08 -11.36 10.04
C LEU A 135 6.18 -10.13 10.01
N GLN A 136 6.44 -9.23 9.09
CA GLN A 136 5.57 -8.09 8.81
C GLN A 136 5.08 -8.13 7.37
N ALA A 137 3.95 -7.48 7.08
CA ALA A 137 3.57 -7.22 5.69
C ALA A 137 4.68 -6.44 4.98
N ARG A 138 4.92 -6.73 3.69
CA ARG A 138 5.98 -6.07 2.90
C ARG A 138 5.80 -4.55 2.74
N SER A 139 4.60 -4.04 2.99
CA SER A 139 4.29 -2.61 3.04
C SER A 139 3.14 -2.35 4.03
N PRO A 140 3.03 -1.14 4.60
CA PRO A 140 1.98 -0.83 5.55
C PRO A 140 0.58 -0.75 4.89
N GLY A 141 -0.44 -0.93 5.72
CA GLY A 141 -1.86 -0.85 5.33
C GLY A 141 -2.68 -2.10 5.68
N ASP A 142 -3.97 -2.03 5.37
CA ASP A 142 -4.98 -3.08 5.66
C ASP A 142 -5.04 -4.21 4.62
N TRP A 143 -4.35 -4.07 3.49
CA TRP A 143 -4.32 -5.06 2.40
C TRP A 143 -3.90 -6.47 2.84
N ALA A 144 -3.15 -6.59 3.94
CA ALA A 144 -2.61 -7.85 4.44
C ALA A 144 -3.51 -8.55 5.48
N ASP A 145 -4.62 -7.95 5.91
CA ASP A 145 -5.41 -8.41 7.07
C ASP A 145 -5.94 -9.83 6.94
N ALA A 146 -6.32 -10.18 5.72
CA ALA A 146 -6.94 -11.45 5.43
C ALA A 146 -5.92 -12.55 5.10
N LEU A 147 -4.61 -12.25 5.13
CA LEU A 147 -3.55 -13.22 4.93
C LEU A 147 -3.43 -14.16 6.13
N ARG A 148 -3.08 -15.41 5.85
CA ARG A 148 -2.78 -16.43 6.88
C ARG A 148 -1.41 -17.03 6.63
N VAL A 149 -0.60 -17.16 7.67
CA VAL A 149 0.77 -17.66 7.59
C VAL A 149 0.84 -19.09 8.10
N ARG A 150 1.45 -19.97 7.29
CA ARG A 150 1.80 -21.34 7.64
C ARG A 150 3.31 -21.53 7.53
N CYS A 151 3.83 -22.45 8.32
CA CYS A 151 5.24 -22.84 8.29
C CYS A 151 5.34 -24.35 8.38
N ASP A 152 5.84 -24.98 7.32
CA ASP A 152 6.09 -26.42 7.30
C ASP A 152 7.59 -26.67 7.49
N THR A 153 7.97 -27.55 8.42
CA THR A 153 9.38 -27.91 8.62
C THR A 153 9.64 -29.36 8.23
N VAL A 154 10.48 -29.56 7.21
CA VAL A 154 10.96 -30.88 6.79
C VAL A 154 12.25 -31.22 7.54
N VAL A 155 12.30 -32.41 8.13
CA VAL A 155 13.47 -32.93 8.85
C VAL A 155 14.14 -34.01 8.01
N THR A 156 15.39 -33.78 7.59
CA THR A 156 16.18 -34.74 6.82
C THR A 156 17.39 -35.23 7.63
N PRO A 157 17.65 -36.53 7.75
CA PRO A 157 18.86 -37.01 8.40
C PRO A 157 20.11 -36.64 7.55
N LEU A 158 21.16 -36.18 8.22
CA LEU A 158 22.44 -35.82 7.61
C LEU A 158 23.58 -36.48 8.40
N SER A 159 24.39 -37.31 7.74
CA SER A 159 25.56 -37.92 8.36
C SER A 159 26.69 -36.91 8.44
N VAL A 160 27.27 -36.73 9.62
CA VAL A 160 28.34 -35.74 9.87
C VAL A 160 29.47 -36.31 10.73
N THR A 161 30.63 -35.66 10.64
CA THR A 161 31.77 -35.85 11.54
C THR A 161 32.24 -34.48 12.05
N PRO A 162 32.18 -34.21 13.37
CA PRO A 162 32.65 -32.93 13.88
C PRO A 162 34.17 -32.81 13.78
N LEU A 163 34.64 -31.74 13.14
CA LEU A 163 36.06 -31.47 12.92
C LEU A 163 36.65 -30.60 14.03
N LYS A 164 35.96 -29.52 14.38
CA LYS A 164 36.48 -28.50 15.30
C LYS A 164 35.36 -27.77 16.03
N LEU A 165 35.56 -27.46 17.30
CA LEU A 165 34.71 -26.57 18.08
C LEU A 165 35.58 -25.45 18.66
N LEU A 166 35.36 -24.20 18.22
CA LEU A 166 36.06 -23.00 18.71
C LEU A 166 35.02 -22.02 19.25
N GLY A 167 35.02 -21.76 20.55
CA GLY A 167 34.01 -20.87 21.15
C GLY A 167 32.59 -21.40 20.92
N ASP A 168 31.81 -20.66 20.14
CA ASP A 168 30.43 -20.99 19.74
C ASP A 168 30.32 -21.39 18.25
N ASP A 169 31.45 -21.70 17.61
CA ASP A 169 31.52 -22.08 16.19
C ASP A 169 31.89 -23.56 16.05
N LEU A 170 31.07 -24.32 15.34
CA LEU A 170 31.22 -25.77 15.14
C LEU A 170 31.43 -26.07 13.66
N THR A 171 32.59 -26.66 13.35
CA THR A 171 32.90 -27.15 12.00
C THR A 171 32.55 -28.62 11.90
N LEU A 172 31.70 -28.97 10.93
CA LEU A 172 31.25 -30.32 10.64
C LEU A 172 31.67 -30.74 9.23
N GLN A 173 32.15 -31.97 9.07
CA GLN A 173 32.23 -32.64 7.78
C GLN A 173 30.91 -33.35 7.52
N ALA A 174 30.11 -32.90 6.56
CA ALA A 174 28.89 -33.58 6.14
C ALA A 174 29.20 -34.59 5.03
N HIS A 175 28.50 -35.73 5.03
CA HIS A 175 28.73 -36.87 4.14
C HIS A 175 27.48 -37.24 3.35
N GLY A 176 27.68 -37.75 2.14
CA GLY A 176 26.63 -38.27 1.26
C GLY A 176 25.89 -37.20 0.45
N PRO A 177 24.92 -37.61 -0.39
CA PRO A 177 24.26 -36.74 -1.36
C PRO A 177 23.50 -35.57 -0.73
N ALA A 178 22.94 -35.76 0.47
CA ALA A 178 22.19 -34.73 1.19
C ALA A 178 23.04 -33.50 1.52
N ALA A 179 24.36 -33.66 1.68
CA ALA A 179 25.29 -32.56 1.95
C ALA A 179 25.39 -31.53 0.79
N LEU A 180 25.06 -31.94 -0.44
CA LEU A 180 24.99 -31.03 -1.59
C LEU A 180 23.83 -30.04 -1.46
N GLY A 181 22.72 -30.46 -0.84
CA GLY A 181 21.52 -29.67 -0.71
C GLY A 181 21.56 -28.64 0.41
N VAL A 182 22.49 -28.75 1.35
CA VAL A 182 22.62 -27.82 2.47
C VAL A 182 23.16 -26.48 1.97
N VAL A 183 22.45 -25.40 2.26
CA VAL A 183 22.82 -24.03 1.87
C VAL A 183 23.11 -23.18 3.09
N VAL A 184 23.84 -22.07 2.88
CA VAL A 184 24.06 -21.09 3.95
C VAL A 184 22.71 -20.53 4.40
N GLY A 185 22.51 -20.47 5.72
CA GLY A 185 21.24 -20.10 6.35
C GLY A 185 20.39 -21.28 6.83
N ASP A 186 20.64 -22.50 6.35
CA ASP A 186 19.96 -23.69 6.85
C ASP A 186 20.27 -23.93 8.34
N VAL A 187 19.34 -24.61 9.02
CA VAL A 187 19.48 -24.95 10.44
C VAL A 187 19.76 -26.44 10.59
N LEU A 188 20.82 -26.77 11.32
CA LEU A 188 21.11 -28.14 11.74
C LEU A 188 20.76 -28.32 13.21
N ARG A 189 20.15 -29.45 13.54
CA ARG A 189 19.83 -29.89 14.90
C ARG A 189 20.66 -31.11 15.28
N LEU A 190 21.36 -30.99 16.40
CA LEU A 190 22.26 -31.99 16.97
C LEU A 190 21.66 -32.52 18.27
N PRO A 191 21.41 -33.83 18.41
CA PRO A 191 21.00 -34.44 19.68
C PRO A 191 22.22 -34.61 20.58
N VAL A 192 22.40 -33.73 21.57
CA VAL A 192 23.59 -33.74 22.44
C VAL A 192 23.42 -34.60 23.69
N ALA A 193 22.19 -34.74 24.18
CA ALA A 193 21.81 -35.64 25.26
C ALA A 193 20.32 -36.00 25.16
N GLU A 194 19.85 -36.91 26.02
CA GLU A 194 18.44 -37.29 26.04
C GLU A 194 17.54 -36.07 26.36
N GLY A 195 16.67 -35.71 25.41
CA GLY A 195 15.80 -34.55 25.53
C GLY A 195 16.52 -33.20 25.43
N GLU A 196 17.77 -33.15 24.97
CA GLU A 196 18.55 -31.92 24.80
C GLU A 196 19.14 -31.82 23.38
N TRP A 197 18.85 -30.70 22.72
CA TRP A 197 19.25 -30.44 21.34
C TRP A 197 20.01 -29.12 21.22
N VAL A 198 21.02 -29.12 20.35
CA VAL A 198 21.69 -27.91 19.89
C VAL A 198 21.26 -27.62 18.47
N PHE A 199 20.86 -26.40 18.21
CA PHE A 199 20.55 -25.88 16.88
C PHE A 199 21.68 -24.95 16.46
N GLY A 200 22.17 -25.11 15.24
CA GLY A 200 23.21 -24.24 14.67
C GLY A 200 22.82 -23.82 13.26
N ARG A 201 23.08 -22.55 12.94
CA ARG A 201 22.88 -22.03 11.59
C ARG A 201 24.14 -22.30 10.77
N VAL A 202 23.99 -22.79 9.55
CA VAL A 202 25.08 -22.89 8.57
C VAL A 202 25.45 -21.47 8.13
N ALA A 203 26.62 -20.96 8.53
CA ALA A 203 27.12 -19.65 8.11
C ALA A 203 28.01 -19.75 6.86
N GLN A 204 28.67 -20.88 6.67
CA GLN A 204 29.47 -21.17 5.49
C GLN A 204 29.36 -22.65 5.14
N ALA A 205 29.33 -22.95 3.85
CA ALA A 205 29.31 -24.30 3.33
C ALA A 205 30.27 -24.41 2.15
N ASP A 206 31.42 -25.06 2.36
CA ASP A 206 32.53 -25.14 1.40
C ASP A 206 32.14 -25.93 0.14
N ALA A 207 32.99 -25.88 -0.90
CA ALA A 207 32.78 -26.71 -2.08
C ALA A 207 32.80 -28.21 -1.72
N ALA A 208 31.83 -28.97 -2.23
CA ALA A 208 31.79 -30.42 -2.06
C ALA A 208 32.99 -31.08 -2.76
N ARG A 209 33.56 -32.11 -2.13
CA ARG A 209 34.69 -32.89 -2.63
C ARG A 209 34.41 -34.37 -2.42
N ASN A 210 35.10 -35.24 -3.13
CA ASN A 210 35.11 -36.67 -2.81
C ASN A 210 36.24 -36.96 -1.82
N ASP A 211 36.00 -37.86 -0.86
CA ASP A 211 37.06 -38.43 -0.02
C ASP A 211 37.91 -39.45 -0.79
N ALA A 212 38.90 -40.03 -0.11
CA ALA A 212 39.81 -41.03 -0.70
C ALA A 212 39.07 -42.31 -1.16
N ASP A 213 37.88 -42.58 -0.62
CA ASP A 213 37.02 -43.71 -0.93
C ASP A 213 35.93 -43.35 -1.97
N GLY A 214 35.98 -42.15 -2.56
CA GLY A 214 35.03 -41.67 -3.57
C GLY A 214 33.68 -41.20 -3.02
N ARG A 215 33.53 -41.08 -1.70
CA ARG A 215 32.29 -40.61 -1.06
C ARG A 215 32.24 -39.09 -1.03
N LEU A 216 31.07 -38.55 -1.34
CA LEU A 216 30.85 -37.11 -1.35
C LEU A 216 30.87 -36.55 0.07
N GLN A 217 31.67 -35.51 0.27
CA GLN A 217 31.83 -34.83 1.55
C GLN A 217 31.88 -33.30 1.37
N ARG A 218 31.37 -32.57 2.37
CA ARG A 218 31.33 -31.10 2.36
C ARG A 218 31.56 -30.55 3.76
N VAL A 219 32.44 -29.54 3.90
CA VAL A 219 32.65 -28.88 5.19
C VAL A 219 31.57 -27.82 5.40
N LEU A 220 30.96 -27.85 6.57
CA LEU A 220 29.93 -26.91 7.02
C LEU A 220 30.40 -26.20 8.29
N HIS A 221 30.24 -24.89 8.33
CA HIS A 221 30.55 -24.05 9.48
C HIS A 221 29.24 -23.60 10.11
N LEU A 222 28.99 -24.07 11.33
CA LEU A 222 27.85 -23.65 12.13
C LEU A 222 28.25 -22.52 13.07
N HIS A 223 27.44 -21.46 13.07
CA HIS A 223 27.56 -20.34 14.00
C HIS A 223 26.23 -20.12 14.73
N ARG A 224 26.27 -19.25 15.75
CA ARG A 224 25.08 -18.79 16.49
C ARG A 224 24.24 -19.96 17.02
N MET A 225 24.87 -20.84 17.80
CA MET A 225 24.21 -22.04 18.33
C MET A 225 23.25 -21.75 19.50
N GLY A 226 22.06 -22.32 19.44
CA GLY A 226 21.03 -22.27 20.49
C GLY A 226 20.74 -23.64 21.08
N THR A 227 20.43 -23.69 22.38
CA THR A 227 20.09 -24.95 23.07
C THR A 227 18.61 -25.01 23.36
N LEU A 228 18.01 -26.17 23.15
CA LEU A 228 16.64 -26.47 23.56
C LEU A 228 16.64 -27.74 24.38
N ARG A 229 16.00 -27.70 25.54
CA ARG A 229 15.86 -28.84 26.43
C ARG A 229 14.39 -29.10 26.71
N ARG A 230 13.97 -30.35 26.59
CA ARG A 230 12.64 -30.78 27.00
C ARG A 230 12.46 -30.54 28.49
N TRP A 231 11.29 -30.03 28.88
CA TRP A 231 10.97 -29.90 30.29
C TRP A 231 10.85 -31.28 30.96
N GLN A 232 11.41 -31.41 32.17
CA GLN A 232 11.34 -32.62 32.99
C GLN A 232 10.67 -32.26 34.33
N GLY A 233 9.58 -32.95 34.69
CA GLY A 233 8.80 -32.71 35.91
C GLY A 233 7.38 -32.20 35.64
N GLN A 234 6.57 -32.09 36.71
CA GLN A 234 5.17 -31.64 36.68
C GLN A 234 4.94 -30.37 37.53
N PRO A 235 5.61 -29.26 37.24
CA PRO A 235 5.44 -28.02 37.99
C PRO A 235 4.05 -27.40 37.79
N GLN A 236 3.62 -26.61 38.77
CA GLN A 236 2.38 -25.86 38.69
C GLN A 236 2.60 -24.52 37.96
N ALA A 237 1.99 -24.37 36.78
CA ALA A 237 2.03 -23.11 36.05
C ALA A 237 1.29 -22.01 36.82
N SER A 238 1.89 -20.83 36.91
CA SER A 238 1.35 -19.67 37.64
C SER A 238 0.86 -18.58 36.69
N ARG A 239 1.58 -18.36 35.57
CA ARG A 239 1.29 -17.28 34.64
C ARG A 239 1.66 -17.63 33.21
N MET A 240 0.85 -17.19 32.27
CA MET A 240 1.12 -17.25 30.84
C MET A 240 1.48 -15.87 30.31
N HIS A 241 2.47 -15.80 29.42
CA HIS A 241 2.93 -14.62 28.72
C HIS A 241 2.87 -14.86 27.21
N TRP A 242 2.46 -13.84 26.47
CA TRP A 242 2.45 -13.86 25.00
C TRP A 242 2.75 -12.46 24.47
N GLN A 243 3.01 -12.35 23.16
CA GLN A 243 3.17 -11.07 22.50
C GLN A 243 1.89 -10.70 21.76
N GLU A 244 1.47 -9.47 21.95
CA GLU A 244 0.23 -8.95 21.38
C GLU A 244 0.45 -7.52 20.92
N LEU A 245 -0.51 -6.98 20.20
CA LEU A 245 -0.40 -5.61 19.71
C LEU A 245 -0.57 -4.59 20.85
N GLY A 246 0.31 -3.58 20.89
CA GLY A 246 0.16 -2.43 21.79
C GLY A 246 -1.04 -1.55 21.43
N VAL A 247 -1.42 -0.64 22.34
CA VAL A 247 -2.63 0.22 22.28
C VAL A 247 -2.78 1.02 20.97
N ARG A 248 -1.68 1.29 20.24
CA ARG A 248 -1.69 2.04 18.97
C ARG A 248 -1.31 1.22 17.74
N ALA A 249 -1.23 -0.09 17.85
CA ALA A 249 -0.79 -0.97 16.76
C ALA A 249 0.63 -0.79 16.20
N GLN A 250 1.46 0.03 16.82
CA GLN A 250 2.79 0.33 16.27
C GLN A 250 3.87 -0.67 16.72
N GLN A 251 3.66 -1.34 17.86
CA GLN A 251 4.64 -2.25 18.44
C GLN A 251 3.95 -3.45 19.09
N LEU A 252 4.67 -4.57 19.14
CA LEU A 252 4.30 -5.72 19.94
C LEU A 252 4.67 -5.45 21.40
N VAL A 253 3.78 -5.81 22.32
CA VAL A 253 3.98 -5.71 23.75
C VAL A 253 3.75 -7.07 24.39
N GLN A 254 4.54 -7.38 25.41
CA GLN A 254 4.34 -8.59 26.18
C GLN A 254 3.11 -8.44 27.08
N ARG A 255 2.14 -9.35 26.92
CA ARG A 255 0.96 -9.47 27.76
C ARG A 255 1.12 -10.66 28.71
N HIS A 256 0.26 -10.69 29.72
CA HIS A 256 0.22 -11.81 30.65
C HIS A 256 -1.18 -12.04 31.21
N ALA A 257 -1.42 -13.27 31.64
CA ALA A 257 -2.63 -13.69 32.33
C ALA A 257 -2.26 -14.77 33.35
N ASP A 258 -2.92 -14.73 34.50
CA ASP A 258 -2.72 -15.75 35.52
C ASP A 258 -3.36 -17.07 35.07
N VAL A 259 -2.77 -18.17 35.53
CA VAL A 259 -3.27 -19.52 35.26
C VAL A 259 -4.19 -19.92 36.41
N ALA A 260 -5.46 -20.18 36.08
CA ALA A 260 -6.49 -20.54 37.07
C ALA A 260 -6.37 -22.01 37.48
N GLU A 261 -6.36 -22.91 36.51
CA GLU A 261 -6.16 -24.34 36.72
C GLU A 261 -5.10 -24.87 35.74
N ALA A 262 -4.30 -25.84 36.18
CA ALA A 262 -3.30 -26.50 35.36
C ALA A 262 -3.21 -27.99 35.71
N ALA A 263 -3.20 -28.85 34.70
CA ALA A 263 -3.11 -30.30 34.84
C ALA A 263 -2.18 -30.91 33.78
N TRP A 264 -1.27 -31.76 34.22
CA TRP A 264 -0.40 -32.53 33.32
C TRP A 264 -1.13 -33.76 32.79
N LEU A 265 -1.08 -33.95 31.48
CA LEU A 265 -1.60 -35.12 30.79
C LEU A 265 -0.55 -36.24 30.78
N ALA A 266 -1.01 -37.48 30.63
CA ALA A 266 -0.14 -38.66 30.63
C ALA A 266 0.93 -38.65 29.52
N ASP A 267 0.68 -37.93 28.43
CA ASP A 267 1.58 -37.78 27.27
C ASP A 267 2.57 -36.60 27.41
N GLY A 268 2.68 -36.03 28.62
CA GLY A 268 3.58 -34.92 28.93
C GLY A 268 3.12 -33.55 28.43
N ARG A 269 1.90 -33.40 27.93
CA ARG A 269 1.28 -32.08 27.66
C ARG A 269 0.76 -31.45 28.93
N LEU A 270 0.80 -30.12 28.99
CA LEU A 270 0.16 -29.33 30.02
C LEU A 270 -1.17 -28.79 29.48
N ARG A 271 -2.25 -29.02 30.21
CA ARG A 271 -3.55 -28.35 30.01
C ARG A 271 -3.71 -27.26 31.05
N TRP A 272 -4.09 -26.06 30.67
CA TRP A 272 -4.37 -24.98 31.62
C TRP A 272 -5.52 -24.08 31.19
N THR A 273 -6.11 -23.37 32.14
CA THR A 273 -7.17 -22.37 31.91
C THR A 273 -6.70 -20.98 32.34
N SER A 274 -7.07 -19.97 31.56
CA SER A 274 -6.83 -18.56 31.86
C SER A 274 -8.02 -17.70 31.43
N HIS A 275 -8.26 -16.61 32.16
CA HIS A 275 -9.25 -15.59 31.79
C HIS A 275 -8.58 -14.49 30.98
N LEU A 276 -8.97 -14.35 29.71
CA LEU A 276 -8.35 -13.41 28.77
C LEU A 276 -9.34 -12.33 28.34
N PRO A 277 -8.90 -11.13 27.99
CA PRO A 277 -9.75 -10.16 27.32
C PRO A 277 -10.31 -10.73 26.01
N ARG A 278 -11.55 -10.38 25.66
CA ARG A 278 -12.18 -10.80 24.40
C ARG A 278 -11.36 -10.44 23.15
N SER A 279 -10.53 -9.40 23.20
CA SER A 279 -9.68 -8.95 22.09
C SER A 279 -8.44 -9.82 21.86
N THR A 280 -8.13 -10.77 22.76
CA THR A 280 -6.95 -11.62 22.62
C THR A 280 -7.14 -12.65 21.51
N GLN A 281 -6.22 -12.64 20.53
CA GLN A 281 -6.31 -13.46 19.31
C GLN A 281 -5.29 -14.62 19.33
N LEU A 282 -5.30 -15.46 20.38
CA LEU A 282 -4.44 -16.64 20.45
C LEU A 282 -5.01 -17.80 19.62
N GLU A 283 -4.20 -18.37 18.74
CA GLU A 283 -4.59 -19.46 17.84
C GLU A 283 -3.67 -20.69 17.99
N VAL A 284 -4.11 -21.85 17.47
CA VAL A 284 -3.29 -23.07 17.44
C VAL A 284 -2.01 -22.81 16.62
N GLY A 285 -0.87 -23.26 17.13
CA GLY A 285 0.44 -23.04 16.54
C GLY A 285 1.18 -21.82 17.09
N GLU A 286 0.56 -20.99 17.93
CA GLU A 286 1.22 -19.81 18.48
C GLU A 286 2.18 -20.14 19.65
N PRO A 287 3.41 -19.59 19.68
CA PRO A 287 4.30 -19.75 20.82
C PRO A 287 3.93 -18.84 22.00
N VAL A 288 3.83 -19.41 23.20
CA VAL A 288 3.61 -18.71 24.48
C VAL A 288 4.71 -19.06 25.49
N ARG A 289 4.91 -18.20 26.48
CA ARG A 289 5.85 -18.44 27.59
C ARG A 289 5.10 -18.65 28.90
N LEU A 290 5.37 -19.75 29.57
CA LEU A 290 4.83 -20.09 30.88
C LEU A 290 5.84 -19.78 31.97
N SER A 291 5.33 -19.21 33.05
CA SER A 291 6.01 -19.02 34.33
C SER A 291 5.41 -19.99 35.35
N PHE A 292 6.24 -20.50 36.24
CA PHE A 292 5.87 -21.45 37.28
C PHE A 292 5.98 -20.80 38.67
N GLN A 293 5.64 -21.52 39.75
CA GLN A 293 5.75 -20.99 41.11
C GLN A 293 7.21 -20.64 41.49
N ALA A 294 7.36 -19.82 42.54
CA ALA A 294 8.62 -19.13 42.86
C ALA A 294 9.83 -20.07 42.96
N GLY A 295 10.86 -19.78 42.14
CA GLY A 295 12.14 -20.51 42.13
C GLY A 295 12.36 -21.38 40.89
N GLU A 296 11.32 -21.66 40.11
CA GLU A 296 11.45 -22.49 38.90
C GLU A 296 11.67 -21.66 37.62
N PRO A 297 12.49 -22.14 36.66
CA PRO A 297 12.73 -21.46 35.39
C PRO A 297 11.49 -21.53 34.48
N GLY A 298 11.18 -20.45 33.75
CA GLY A 298 10.08 -20.46 32.78
C GLY A 298 10.30 -21.39 31.58
N ALA A 299 9.21 -21.74 30.88
CA ALA A 299 9.22 -22.59 29.69
C ALA A 299 8.47 -21.93 28.52
N TRP A 300 8.86 -22.27 27.29
CA TRP A 300 8.15 -21.92 26.06
C TRP A 300 7.27 -23.08 25.63
N ALA A 301 6.08 -22.82 25.12
CA ALA A 301 5.16 -23.85 24.65
C ALA A 301 4.46 -23.39 23.36
N VAL A 302 4.17 -24.32 22.46
CA VAL A 302 3.37 -24.07 21.25
C VAL A 302 1.96 -24.57 21.51
N LEU A 303 0.96 -23.72 21.29
CA LEU A 303 -0.43 -24.08 21.50
C LEU A 303 -0.86 -25.19 20.53
N ASP A 304 -1.22 -26.35 21.06
CA ASP A 304 -1.75 -27.48 20.28
C ASP A 304 -3.28 -27.47 20.22
N ALA A 305 -3.94 -26.90 21.23
CA ALA A 305 -5.38 -26.67 21.24
C ALA A 305 -5.72 -25.38 21.99
N VAL A 306 -6.73 -24.66 21.48
CA VAL A 306 -7.30 -23.45 22.09
C VAL A 306 -8.82 -23.61 22.08
N GLN A 307 -9.44 -23.60 23.26
CA GLN A 307 -10.89 -23.72 23.42
C GLN A 307 -11.40 -22.59 24.29
N ALA A 308 -12.12 -21.65 23.69
CA ALA A 308 -12.72 -20.51 24.38
C ALA A 308 -14.18 -20.83 24.78
N SER A 309 -14.53 -20.51 26.02
CA SER A 309 -15.90 -20.57 26.56
C SER A 309 -16.72 -19.32 26.15
N ALA A 310 -17.98 -19.24 26.61
CA ALA A 310 -18.79 -18.04 26.44
C ALA A 310 -18.18 -16.80 27.13
N VAL A 311 -18.45 -15.60 26.60
CA VAL A 311 -17.95 -14.34 27.16
C VAL A 311 -18.66 -14.04 28.47
N ALA A 312 -17.91 -13.84 29.55
CA ALA A 312 -18.45 -13.45 30.85
C ALA A 312 -18.92 -11.98 30.86
N ALA A 313 -19.79 -11.61 31.81
CA ALA A 313 -20.38 -10.26 31.90
C ALA A 313 -19.35 -9.12 32.07
N ASN A 314 -18.13 -9.44 32.51
CA ASN A 314 -17.01 -8.51 32.66
C ASN A 314 -16.16 -8.37 31.38
N GLY A 315 -16.56 -9.00 30.25
CA GLY A 315 -15.85 -8.94 28.98
C GLY A 315 -14.62 -9.85 28.87
N THR A 316 -14.37 -10.73 29.86
CA THR A 316 -13.34 -11.76 29.77
C THR A 316 -13.89 -13.06 29.20
N VAL A 317 -13.00 -13.83 28.57
CA VAL A 317 -13.27 -15.14 28.00
C VAL A 317 -12.38 -16.13 28.74
N GLU A 318 -13.00 -17.10 29.40
CA GLU A 318 -12.28 -18.25 29.91
C GLU A 318 -11.81 -19.09 28.73
N THR A 319 -10.50 -19.30 28.64
CA THR A 319 -9.88 -20.03 27.54
C THR A 319 -9.03 -21.16 28.09
N GLN A 320 -9.28 -22.37 27.61
CA GLN A 320 -8.49 -23.56 27.88
C GLN A 320 -7.45 -23.75 26.78
N PHE A 321 -6.22 -24.05 27.20
CA PHE A 321 -5.08 -24.29 26.34
C PHE A 321 -4.49 -25.68 26.60
N VAL A 322 -3.90 -26.27 25.57
CA VAL A 322 -3.09 -27.49 25.67
C VAL A 322 -1.81 -27.28 24.89
N ALA A 323 -0.65 -27.57 25.50
CA ALA A 323 0.65 -27.45 24.84
C ALA A 323 1.73 -28.31 25.53
N ARG A 324 2.83 -28.58 24.82
CA ARG A 324 4.06 -29.16 25.42
C ARG A 324 5.06 -28.06 25.83
N PRO A 325 5.47 -27.98 27.12
CA PRO A 325 6.48 -27.01 27.55
C PRO A 325 7.93 -27.44 27.23
N TRP A 326 8.74 -26.47 26.82
CA TRP A 326 10.15 -26.59 26.45
C TRP A 326 10.98 -25.56 27.19
N ARG A 327 12.14 -25.96 27.69
CA ARG A 327 13.10 -25.03 28.28
C ARG A 327 14.08 -24.59 27.19
N VAL A 328 14.27 -23.28 27.08
CA VAL A 328 15.32 -22.70 26.23
C VAL A 328 16.35 -22.08 27.18
N PRO A 329 17.47 -22.77 27.49
CA PRO A 329 18.47 -22.24 28.39
C PRO A 329 19.11 -20.96 27.84
N GLY A 330 19.11 -19.88 28.64
CA GLY A 330 19.74 -18.60 28.26
C GLY A 330 21.27 -18.61 28.24
N SER A 331 21.93 -19.71 28.65
CA SER A 331 23.36 -19.97 28.41
C SER A 331 23.75 -21.44 28.67
N GLN A 332 24.67 -21.93 27.82
CA GLN A 332 25.54 -23.11 27.88
C GLN A 332 24.95 -24.51 28.15
N ALA A 333 24.62 -25.23 27.06
CA ALA A 333 24.93 -26.67 26.97
C ALA A 333 26.34 -26.88 26.37
N ARG A 334 27.33 -26.06 26.76
CA ARG A 334 28.71 -26.19 26.23
C ARG A 334 29.34 -27.52 26.63
N GLN A 335 29.03 -28.02 27.83
CA GLN A 335 29.51 -29.32 28.28
C GLN A 335 28.88 -30.50 27.50
N PRO A 336 27.53 -30.59 27.36
CA PRO A 336 26.90 -31.58 26.49
C PRO A 336 27.41 -31.55 25.04
N LEU A 337 27.54 -30.35 24.45
CA LEU A 337 28.06 -30.22 23.08
C LEU A 337 29.52 -30.67 22.97
N ARG A 338 30.40 -30.30 23.92
CA ARG A 338 31.79 -30.77 23.95
C ARG A 338 31.87 -32.28 24.12
N HIS A 339 31.02 -32.85 24.97
CA HIS A 339 30.96 -34.29 25.19
C HIS A 339 30.50 -35.02 23.92
N TRP A 340 29.46 -34.52 23.27
CA TRP A 340 28.97 -35.03 21.99
C TRP A 340 30.05 -34.98 20.91
N VAL A 341 30.78 -33.86 20.77
CA VAL A 341 31.89 -33.72 19.82
C VAL A 341 32.98 -34.76 20.09
N ALA A 342 33.41 -34.92 21.35
CA ALA A 342 34.43 -35.89 21.71
C ALA A 342 34.00 -37.34 21.43
N GLN A 343 32.75 -37.69 21.74
CA GLN A 343 32.19 -39.01 21.44
C GLN A 343 32.11 -39.27 19.93
N ALA A 344 31.59 -38.31 19.17
CA ALA A 344 31.44 -38.42 17.72
C ALA A 344 32.80 -38.55 17.01
N GLN A 345 33.82 -37.81 17.48
CA GLN A 345 35.19 -37.94 16.97
C GLN A 345 35.80 -39.32 17.26
N GLY A 346 35.59 -39.86 18.47
CA GLY A 346 36.04 -41.20 18.83
C GLY A 346 35.33 -42.31 18.03
N GLN A 347 34.04 -42.16 17.75
CA GLN A 347 33.30 -43.09 16.90
C GLN A 347 33.78 -43.04 15.43
N ALA A 348 34.05 -41.85 14.90
CA ALA A 348 34.55 -41.68 13.55
C ALA A 348 35.91 -42.37 13.33
N GLN A 349 36.79 -42.34 14.34
CA GLN A 349 38.09 -43.03 14.30
C GLN A 349 37.96 -44.57 14.26
N ASN A 350 36.91 -45.13 14.85
CA ASN A 350 36.74 -46.58 14.99
C ASN A 350 35.82 -47.22 13.93
N GLN A 351 34.83 -46.49 13.41
CA GLN A 351 33.74 -47.07 12.60
C GLN A 351 33.32 -46.22 11.38
N GLY A 352 34.01 -45.13 11.08
CA GLY A 352 33.64 -44.19 10.00
C GLY A 352 32.52 -43.19 10.40
N PRO A 353 32.06 -42.32 9.48
CA PRO A 353 31.16 -41.20 9.80
C PRO A 353 29.73 -41.65 10.14
N ASN A 354 29.52 -42.09 11.38
CA ASN A 354 28.25 -42.67 11.84
C ASN A 354 27.35 -41.73 12.65
N THR A 355 27.73 -40.47 12.86
CA THR A 355 26.90 -39.54 13.64
C THR A 355 25.85 -38.87 12.76
N THR A 356 24.58 -39.16 13.02
CA THR A 356 23.45 -38.56 12.29
C THR A 356 22.95 -37.31 13.01
N VAL A 357 22.93 -36.19 12.32
CA VAL A 357 22.25 -34.95 12.73
C VAL A 357 21.02 -34.72 11.86
N GLN A 358 20.21 -33.72 12.21
CA GLN A 358 18.96 -33.41 11.51
C GLN A 358 19.07 -32.06 10.81
N TRP A 359 18.95 -32.07 9.49
CA TRP A 359 18.83 -30.89 8.66
C TRP A 359 17.37 -30.45 8.60
N LEU A 360 17.11 -29.23 9.07
CA LEU A 360 15.78 -28.64 9.14
C LEU A 360 15.58 -27.67 7.99
N ARG A 361 14.54 -27.88 7.19
CA ARG A 361 14.12 -26.97 6.13
C ARG A 361 12.72 -26.48 6.38
N SER A 362 12.58 -25.21 6.73
CA SER A 362 11.28 -24.58 6.91
C SER A 362 10.83 -23.89 5.62
N THR A 363 9.56 -24.09 5.27
CA THR A 363 8.89 -23.48 4.12
C THR A 363 7.75 -22.60 4.63
N LEU A 364 7.78 -21.31 4.31
CA LEU A 364 6.66 -20.43 4.61
C LEU A 364 5.65 -20.48 3.48
N ARG A 365 4.37 -20.53 3.87
CA ARG A 365 3.24 -20.39 2.96
C ARG A 365 2.34 -19.28 3.46
N VAL A 366 1.89 -18.43 2.55
CA VAL A 366 0.94 -17.36 2.83
C VAL A 366 -0.27 -17.55 1.97
N ALA A 367 -1.39 -17.89 2.61
CA ALA A 367 -2.67 -18.07 1.94
C ALA A 367 -3.39 -16.73 1.80
N HIS A 368 -3.88 -16.47 0.59
CA HIS A 368 -4.73 -15.34 0.27
C HIS A 368 -6.22 -15.73 0.35
N PRO A 369 -7.14 -14.76 0.51
CA PRO A 369 -8.58 -15.02 0.61
C PRO A 369 -9.20 -15.61 -0.67
N ASP A 370 -8.57 -15.36 -1.82
CA ASP A 370 -8.98 -15.89 -3.12
C ASP A 370 -8.56 -17.36 -3.34
N GLY A 371 -7.88 -17.96 -2.36
CA GLY A 371 -7.36 -19.32 -2.41
C GLY A 371 -5.98 -19.46 -3.04
N SER A 372 -5.38 -18.36 -3.54
CA SER A 372 -3.99 -18.38 -3.99
C SER A 372 -3.02 -18.49 -2.80
N GLU A 373 -1.85 -19.09 -3.03
CA GLU A 373 -0.84 -19.28 -1.98
C GLU A 373 0.53 -18.83 -2.49
N ALA A 374 1.19 -17.96 -1.73
CA ALA A 374 2.58 -17.60 -1.94
C ALA A 374 3.49 -18.51 -1.11
N ARG A 375 4.56 -19.03 -1.70
CA ARG A 375 5.48 -19.97 -1.06
C ARG A 375 6.91 -19.44 -1.04
N LEU A 376 7.58 -19.58 0.09
CA LEU A 376 9.01 -19.30 0.26
C LEU A 376 9.69 -20.53 0.87
N ASP A 377 10.53 -21.19 0.08
CA ASP A 377 11.33 -22.33 0.51
C ASP A 377 12.65 -21.88 1.15
N ALA A 378 13.20 -22.71 2.04
CA ALA A 378 14.53 -22.53 2.64
C ALA A 378 14.71 -21.15 3.30
N LEU A 379 13.93 -20.93 4.36
CA LEU A 379 13.86 -19.71 5.17
C LEU A 379 15.24 -19.36 5.80
N ALA A 380 16.11 -18.71 5.02
CA ALA A 380 17.45 -18.30 5.41
C ALA A 380 17.49 -16.79 5.68
N LEU A 381 17.08 -16.35 6.88
CA LEU A 381 17.14 -14.94 7.25
C LEU A 381 18.57 -14.57 7.69
N SER A 382 19.32 -13.83 6.86
CA SER A 382 20.62 -13.21 7.23
C SER A 382 20.52 -11.70 7.17
N GLU A 383 21.32 -10.99 7.96
CA GLU A 383 21.78 -9.65 7.58
C GLU A 383 23.06 -9.73 6.73
N ARG A 384 23.38 -8.62 6.07
CA ARG A 384 24.66 -8.35 5.42
C ARG A 384 25.79 -8.42 6.47
N GLU A 385 26.79 -9.26 6.26
CA GLU A 385 28.08 -9.04 6.93
C GLU A 385 28.71 -7.76 6.35
N GLU A 386 29.01 -6.77 7.19
CA GLU A 386 29.76 -5.56 6.82
C GLU A 386 31.28 -5.81 6.67
N HIS A 387 31.72 -7.04 6.37
CA HIS A 387 33.14 -7.34 6.19
C HIS A 387 33.51 -7.55 4.72
N GLY A 388 34.21 -6.56 4.16
CA GLY A 388 35.20 -6.70 3.09
C GLY A 388 34.69 -7.06 1.69
N ASP A 389 35.19 -6.33 0.69
CA ASP A 389 34.96 -6.53 -0.75
C ASP A 389 34.85 -8.00 -1.19
N GLY A 390 33.66 -8.39 -1.67
CA GLY A 390 33.44 -9.64 -2.42
C GLY A 390 32.14 -10.37 -2.08
N ALA A 391 31.16 -10.29 -2.99
CA ALA A 391 29.85 -10.97 -3.01
C ALA A 391 29.80 -12.39 -2.38
N GLN A 392 28.74 -12.81 -1.67
CA GLN A 392 27.35 -12.92 -2.14
C GLN A 392 26.34 -12.73 -0.98
N ALA A 393 25.42 -11.78 -1.13
CA ALA A 393 24.31 -11.56 -0.18
C ALA A 393 23.22 -12.64 -0.38
N LEU A 394 22.94 -13.42 0.66
CA LEU A 394 21.70 -14.21 0.76
C LEU A 394 20.49 -13.27 0.73
N PRO A 395 19.33 -13.68 0.19
CA PRO A 395 18.16 -12.82 0.13
C PRO A 395 17.72 -12.49 1.55
N THR A 396 17.92 -11.24 1.95
CA THR A 396 17.09 -10.63 2.97
C THR A 396 15.63 -10.74 2.48
N LEU A 397 14.64 -10.76 3.39
CA LEU A 397 13.24 -10.53 3.01
C LEU A 397 13.00 -9.01 3.11
N PRO A 398 13.43 -8.18 2.15
CA PRO A 398 13.28 -6.74 2.24
C PRO A 398 11.81 -6.35 2.18
N ASP A 399 11.47 -5.28 2.88
CA ASP A 399 10.23 -4.57 2.62
C ASP A 399 10.26 -3.91 1.23
N ASP A 400 9.10 -3.41 0.79
CA ASP A 400 8.98 -2.78 -0.53
C ASP A 400 9.90 -1.56 -0.66
N ALA A 401 10.04 -0.75 0.38
CA ALA A 401 10.86 0.45 0.33
C ALA A 401 12.34 0.11 0.10
N ALA A 402 12.88 -0.84 0.85
CA ALA A 402 14.26 -1.31 0.71
C ALA A 402 14.50 -1.98 -0.66
N PHE A 403 13.57 -2.84 -1.09
CA PHE A 403 13.67 -3.54 -2.38
C PHE A 403 13.73 -2.56 -3.56
N PHE A 404 12.79 -1.61 -3.64
CA PHE A 404 12.74 -0.67 -4.75
C PHE A 404 13.88 0.35 -4.69
N ALA A 405 14.27 0.79 -3.49
CA ALA A 405 15.44 1.66 -3.33
C ALA A 405 16.75 0.97 -3.77
N GLN A 406 16.92 -0.33 -3.50
CA GLN A 406 18.09 -1.08 -3.94
C GLN A 406 18.08 -1.35 -5.44
N THR A 407 16.93 -1.77 -5.99
CA THR A 407 16.78 -2.05 -7.43
C THR A 407 17.11 -0.80 -8.26
N GLN A 408 16.70 0.38 -7.79
CA GLN A 408 17.03 1.65 -8.43
C GLN A 408 18.53 1.96 -8.40
N ARG A 409 19.25 1.59 -7.33
CA ARG A 409 20.72 1.76 -7.27
C ARG A 409 21.46 0.75 -8.15
N GLN A 410 20.96 -0.49 -8.24
CA GLN A 410 21.65 -1.60 -8.94
C GLN A 410 21.40 -1.66 -10.45
N GLY A 411 20.33 -1.04 -10.94
CA GLY A 411 19.98 -0.99 -12.38
C GLY A 411 21.01 -0.31 -13.29
N PHE A 412 22.15 0.14 -12.76
CA PHE A 412 23.23 0.81 -13.49
C PHE A 412 24.57 0.03 -13.52
N GLY A 413 24.65 -1.21 -12.97
CA GLY A 413 25.93 -1.92 -12.86
C GLY A 413 26.00 -3.40 -13.26
N ALA A 414 24.91 -4.10 -13.53
CA ALA A 414 24.97 -5.57 -13.68
C ALA A 414 24.15 -6.12 -14.85
N GLN A 415 24.79 -6.23 -16.02
CA GLN A 415 24.67 -7.44 -16.85
C GLN A 415 25.54 -8.58 -16.29
N GLY A 416 25.70 -8.65 -14.97
CA GLY A 416 26.44 -9.67 -14.24
C GLY A 416 25.46 -10.57 -13.48
N SER A 417 25.51 -11.85 -13.78
CA SER A 417 24.61 -12.91 -13.32
C SER A 417 24.35 -12.95 -11.81
N THR A 418 23.11 -12.75 -11.41
CA THR A 418 22.50 -13.44 -10.26
C THR A 418 21.15 -13.99 -10.68
N SER A 419 21.20 -15.17 -11.28
CA SER A 419 20.02 -15.98 -11.59
C SER A 419 19.37 -16.44 -10.29
N VAL A 420 18.26 -15.82 -9.89
CA VAL A 420 17.18 -16.56 -9.26
C VAL A 420 16.60 -17.42 -10.37
N SER A 421 16.87 -18.72 -10.33
CA SER A 421 16.46 -19.65 -11.38
C SER A 421 14.95 -19.81 -11.40
N THR A 422 14.26 -19.00 -12.21
CA THR A 422 12.96 -19.34 -12.76
C THR A 422 13.20 -20.01 -14.11
N SER A 423 12.78 -21.26 -14.24
CA SER A 423 12.92 -22.02 -15.47
C SER A 423 12.05 -21.43 -16.59
N ALA A 424 12.72 -20.99 -17.66
CA ALA A 424 12.33 -20.88 -19.07
C ALA A 424 11.13 -19.99 -19.49
N ASP A 425 11.48 -18.99 -20.31
CA ASP A 425 10.70 -18.25 -21.31
C ASP A 425 9.46 -17.44 -20.88
N THR A 426 9.65 -16.17 -20.45
CA THR A 426 8.69 -15.04 -20.60
C THR A 426 9.28 -13.70 -20.11
N PRO A 427 8.72 -12.51 -20.46
CA PRO A 427 9.32 -11.20 -20.20
C PRO A 427 9.48 -10.91 -18.69
N ALA A 428 10.72 -10.94 -18.22
CA ALA A 428 11.05 -11.18 -16.83
C ALA A 428 10.85 -10.01 -15.84
N THR A 429 10.73 -8.76 -16.27
CA THR A 429 10.64 -7.62 -15.32
C THR A 429 9.23 -7.39 -14.77
N ALA A 430 8.17 -7.57 -15.58
CA ALA A 430 6.79 -7.50 -15.08
C ALA A 430 6.40 -8.75 -14.27
N SER A 431 6.94 -9.93 -14.63
CA SER A 431 6.68 -11.18 -13.92
C SER A 431 7.38 -11.25 -12.56
N ALA A 432 8.59 -10.66 -12.43
CA ALA A 432 9.30 -10.60 -11.16
C ALA A 432 8.63 -9.65 -10.14
N LEU A 433 8.00 -8.56 -10.63
CA LEU A 433 7.21 -7.65 -9.78
C LEU A 433 5.88 -8.30 -9.32
N ALA A 434 5.25 -9.10 -10.18
CA ALA A 434 3.98 -9.78 -9.89
C ALA A 434 4.09 -10.94 -8.90
N GLN A 435 5.29 -11.50 -8.67
CA GLN A 435 5.50 -12.67 -7.80
C GLN A 435 6.41 -12.34 -6.61
N ARG A 436 6.14 -11.25 -5.90
CA ARG A 436 6.84 -10.93 -4.64
C ARG A 436 6.14 -11.56 -3.45
N PHE A 437 6.93 -12.20 -2.58
CA PHE A 437 6.44 -12.74 -1.32
C PHE A 437 5.74 -11.63 -0.50
N PRO A 438 4.55 -11.86 0.07
CA PRO A 438 3.74 -10.81 0.71
C PRO A 438 4.28 -10.30 2.05
N LEU A 439 5.24 -11.00 2.63
CA LEU A 439 5.82 -10.67 3.93
C LEU A 439 7.29 -10.26 3.80
N ALA A 440 7.73 -9.44 4.74
CA ALA A 440 9.10 -9.00 4.92
C ALA A 440 9.59 -9.33 6.34
N ALA A 441 10.90 -9.38 6.52
CA ALA A 441 11.50 -9.42 7.85
C ALA A 441 11.25 -8.07 8.55
N PRO A 442 10.99 -8.06 9.88
CA PRO A 442 10.85 -6.81 10.61
C PRO A 442 12.17 -6.03 10.59
N SER A 443 12.10 -4.69 10.52
CA SER A 443 13.29 -3.81 10.51
C SER A 443 14.13 -3.90 11.79
N SER A 444 13.56 -4.45 12.87
CA SER A 444 14.22 -4.75 14.13
C SER A 444 14.73 -6.19 14.22
N ALA A 445 14.66 -6.98 13.15
CA ALA A 445 15.16 -8.36 13.13
C ALA A 445 16.68 -8.34 13.31
N ARG A 446 17.11 -8.35 14.57
CA ARG A 446 18.51 -8.58 14.95
C ARG A 446 18.90 -9.99 14.50
N GLU A 447 20.20 -10.22 14.30
CA GLU A 447 20.75 -11.55 14.07
C GLU A 447 20.10 -12.59 15.00
N GLY A 448 19.27 -13.46 14.42
CA GLY A 448 18.44 -14.40 15.16
C GLY A 448 18.41 -15.77 14.50
N LEU A 449 18.56 -16.82 15.29
CA LEU A 449 18.34 -18.21 14.90
C LEU A 449 16.85 -18.53 15.06
N TRP A 450 16.20 -18.95 13.97
CA TRP A 450 14.79 -19.35 13.99
C TRP A 450 14.69 -20.83 14.35
N LEU A 451 13.92 -21.15 15.40
CA LEU A 451 13.83 -22.47 16.01
C LEU A 451 12.43 -23.07 15.83
N PRO A 452 12.26 -24.11 14.99
CA PRO A 452 11.00 -24.83 14.86
C PRO A 452 10.81 -25.75 16.09
N LEU A 453 9.78 -25.47 16.89
CA LEU A 453 9.47 -26.23 18.11
C LEU A 453 8.69 -27.54 17.84
N ASP A 454 8.20 -27.72 16.63
CA ASP A 454 7.33 -28.81 16.23
C ASP A 454 8.02 -29.98 15.53
N ALA A 455 9.19 -29.73 14.96
CA ALA A 455 10.07 -30.76 14.44
C ALA A 455 10.65 -31.68 15.52
N LEU A 456 10.35 -31.45 16.81
CA LEU A 456 10.94 -32.15 17.95
C LEU A 456 10.38 -33.59 18.09
N PRO A 457 11.25 -34.60 18.31
CA PRO A 457 10.80 -35.98 18.46
C PRO A 457 9.86 -36.17 19.67
N ALA A 458 8.88 -37.07 19.55
CA ALA A 458 8.12 -37.57 20.69
C ALA A 458 9.02 -38.41 21.64
N ALA A 459 8.56 -38.67 22.87
CA ALA A 459 9.31 -39.46 23.83
C ALA A 459 9.57 -40.89 23.32
N PRO A 460 10.71 -41.51 23.63
CA PRO A 460 10.98 -42.91 23.27
C PRO A 460 10.06 -43.93 23.97
N ASP A 461 9.41 -43.56 25.08
CA ASP A 461 8.51 -44.45 25.84
C ASP A 461 7.06 -44.51 25.31
N ASP A 462 6.72 -43.69 24.32
CA ASP A 462 5.41 -43.77 23.66
C ASP A 462 5.48 -44.86 22.59
N GLY A 463 5.01 -46.07 22.88
CA GLY A 463 4.98 -47.24 21.99
C GLY A 463 4.18 -47.09 20.68
N SER A 464 3.96 -45.87 20.20
CA SER A 464 3.37 -45.51 18.91
C SER A 464 4.44 -45.06 17.90
N ALA A 465 5.45 -45.89 17.66
CA ALA A 465 6.53 -45.65 16.69
C ALA A 465 6.10 -45.64 15.19
N GLN A 466 4.85 -45.32 14.87
CA GLN A 466 4.36 -45.20 13.48
C GLN A 466 3.66 -43.88 13.15
N HIS A 467 3.50 -42.95 14.08
CA HIS A 467 2.88 -41.66 13.79
C HIS A 467 3.92 -40.55 13.96
N SER A 468 4.65 -40.27 12.88
CA SER A 468 5.42 -39.04 12.76
C SER A 468 4.48 -37.86 13.09
N PRO A 469 4.84 -36.93 14.01
CA PRO A 469 4.00 -35.75 14.30
C PRO A 469 3.77 -34.87 13.06
N LEU A 470 4.55 -35.08 11.99
CA LEU A 470 4.36 -34.47 10.68
C LEU A 470 3.05 -34.89 9.98
N ALA A 471 2.39 -35.97 10.40
CA ALA A 471 1.22 -36.51 9.70
C ALA A 471 -0.15 -36.09 10.28
N ASN A 472 -0.20 -35.47 11.46
CA ASN A 472 -1.45 -34.95 12.05
C ASN A 472 -1.51 -33.41 12.00
N ALA A 473 -0.98 -32.81 10.93
CA ALA A 473 -1.68 -31.69 10.33
C ALA A 473 -3.02 -32.23 9.79
N THR A 474 -3.98 -32.47 10.68
CA THR A 474 -5.38 -32.68 10.28
C THR A 474 -5.78 -31.51 9.38
N ALA A 475 -6.75 -31.74 8.49
CA ALA A 475 -7.26 -30.82 7.46
C ALA A 475 -7.84 -29.46 7.98
N THR A 476 -7.38 -28.98 9.13
CA THR A 476 -7.85 -27.84 9.92
C THR A 476 -6.78 -26.78 10.20
N ASP A 477 -5.51 -26.95 9.81
CA ASP A 477 -4.51 -25.88 10.01
C ASP A 477 -4.76 -24.71 9.03
N ARG A 478 -5.49 -23.70 9.51
CA ARG A 478 -5.80 -22.48 8.77
C ARG A 478 -4.64 -21.49 8.73
N GLY A 479 -3.53 -21.76 9.43
CA GLY A 479 -2.43 -20.82 9.63
C GLY A 479 -2.77 -19.69 10.61
N LEU A 480 -1.75 -18.99 11.08
CA LEU A 480 -1.92 -17.87 12.01
C LEU A 480 -2.28 -16.57 11.27
N GLY A 481 -3.21 -15.82 11.84
CA GLY A 481 -3.69 -14.55 11.30
C GLY A 481 -2.81 -13.32 11.56
N ALA A 482 -3.17 -12.25 10.87
CA ALA A 482 -2.66 -10.91 11.12
C ALA A 482 -2.87 -10.48 12.58
N ARG A 483 -1.90 -9.74 13.13
CA ARG A 483 -2.00 -9.01 14.39
C ARG A 483 -2.16 -7.52 14.10
N GLY A 484 -3.05 -6.89 14.84
CA GLY A 484 -3.27 -5.45 14.80
C GLY A 484 -4.29 -4.95 13.80
N THR A 485 -5.25 -5.80 13.46
CA THR A 485 -6.42 -5.48 12.64
C THR A 485 -7.52 -4.73 13.40
N ASP A 486 -7.37 -4.55 14.72
CA ASP A 486 -8.40 -3.92 15.57
C ASP A 486 -8.52 -2.41 15.36
N LEU A 487 -7.52 -1.78 14.73
CA LEU A 487 -7.60 -0.36 14.36
C LEU A 487 -8.34 -0.18 13.03
N PRO A 488 -9.10 0.92 12.88
CA PRO A 488 -9.77 1.22 11.61
C PRO A 488 -8.82 1.26 10.42
N ALA A 489 -9.28 0.75 9.27
CA ALA A 489 -8.53 0.69 8.01
C ALA A 489 -7.85 2.03 7.65
N LEU A 490 -8.59 3.14 7.68
CA LEU A 490 -8.04 4.48 7.40
C LEU A 490 -6.88 4.87 8.31
N LEU A 491 -6.92 4.50 9.59
CA LEU A 491 -5.81 4.79 10.50
C LEU A 491 -4.58 3.98 10.11
N ARG A 492 -4.76 2.70 9.82
CA ARG A 492 -3.66 1.80 9.45
C ARG A 492 -3.05 2.13 8.10
N ASN A 493 -3.85 2.64 7.18
CA ASN A 493 -3.40 3.20 5.91
C ASN A 493 -2.72 4.57 6.09
N GLY A 494 -2.58 5.10 7.31
CA GLY A 494 -2.01 6.43 7.55
C GLY A 494 -2.89 7.56 7.02
N LEU A 495 -4.14 7.27 6.71
CA LEU A 495 -5.12 8.15 6.08
C LEU A 495 -6.15 8.68 7.08
N SER A 496 -6.04 8.41 8.39
CA SER A 496 -7.02 8.87 9.40
C SER A 496 -7.30 10.39 9.43
N ARG A 497 -6.41 11.21 8.87
CA ARG A 497 -6.59 12.64 8.69
C ARG A 497 -6.29 12.98 7.24
N PHE A 498 -7.27 13.57 6.56
CA PHE A 498 -7.09 14.08 5.20
C PHE A 498 -6.64 15.56 5.25
N GLY A 499 -5.67 15.93 4.41
CA GLY A 499 -5.15 17.29 4.30
C GLY A 499 -3.96 17.36 3.36
N TRP A 500 -3.53 18.57 2.99
CA TRP A 500 -2.47 18.76 1.99
C TRP A 500 -1.12 18.14 2.40
N THR A 501 -0.88 17.98 3.70
CA THR A 501 0.35 17.39 4.26
C THR A 501 0.54 15.91 3.93
N LEU A 502 -0.52 15.21 3.48
CA LEU A 502 -0.41 13.86 2.94
C LEU A 502 0.27 13.83 1.57
N PHE A 503 0.27 14.94 0.83
CA PHE A 503 0.71 14.96 -0.56
C PHE A 503 2.05 15.65 -0.74
N ALA A 504 2.60 16.29 0.30
CA ALA A 504 3.76 17.15 0.14
C ALA A 504 4.62 17.25 1.40
N ASP A 505 5.94 17.28 1.19
CA ASP A 505 6.89 17.59 2.25
C ASP A 505 6.65 18.97 2.87
N THR A 506 6.33 19.01 4.17
CA THR A 506 6.01 20.24 4.89
C THR A 506 7.22 21.17 5.01
N ALA A 507 8.44 20.65 4.97
CA ALA A 507 9.66 21.45 5.02
C ALA A 507 9.87 22.30 3.76
N LEU A 508 9.22 21.94 2.65
CA LEU A 508 9.33 22.64 1.36
C LEU A 508 8.08 23.48 1.02
N ALA A 509 7.04 23.41 1.86
CA ALA A 509 5.72 23.99 1.55
C ALA A 509 5.72 25.52 1.36
N GLY A 510 6.63 26.22 2.05
CA GLY A 510 6.77 27.68 1.98
C GLY A 510 7.92 28.17 1.08
N ILE A 511 8.63 27.26 0.40
CA ILE A 511 9.81 27.61 -0.39
C ILE A 511 9.37 28.11 -1.77
N PRO A 512 9.86 29.29 -2.22
CA PRO A 512 9.52 29.81 -3.55
C PRO A 512 10.15 28.97 -4.65
N THR A 513 9.60 29.10 -5.85
CA THR A 513 9.95 28.30 -7.04
C THR A 513 11.45 28.28 -7.38
N ASP A 514 12.16 29.40 -7.20
CA ASP A 514 13.59 29.57 -7.53
C ASP A 514 14.53 28.88 -6.53
N ALA A 515 14.18 28.86 -5.25
CA ALA A 515 14.96 28.21 -4.19
C ALA A 515 14.58 26.72 -3.95
N LEU A 516 13.49 26.25 -4.56
CA LEU A 516 12.89 24.95 -4.27
C LEU A 516 13.84 23.77 -4.55
N ALA A 517 14.53 23.80 -5.69
CA ALA A 517 15.43 22.71 -6.09
C ALA A 517 16.64 22.59 -5.15
N GLU A 518 17.28 23.71 -4.83
CA GLU A 518 18.42 23.77 -3.91
C GLU A 518 18.03 23.27 -2.51
N GLN A 519 16.91 23.74 -1.98
CA GLN A 519 16.45 23.33 -0.65
C GLN A 519 16.04 21.85 -0.60
N ALA A 520 15.46 21.32 -1.68
CA ALA A 520 15.12 19.91 -1.81
C ALA A 520 16.39 19.03 -1.81
N GLU A 521 17.43 19.44 -2.52
CA GLU A 521 18.72 18.76 -2.53
C GLU A 521 19.43 18.82 -1.17
N ALA A 522 19.39 19.98 -0.51
CA ALA A 522 19.94 20.15 0.83
C ALA A 522 19.29 19.20 1.85
N LEU A 523 17.96 19.02 1.82
CA LEU A 523 17.27 18.06 2.69
C LEU A 523 17.69 16.61 2.42
N ARG A 524 17.88 16.28 1.14
CA ARG A 524 18.16 14.91 0.69
C ARG A 524 19.61 14.49 0.93
N LEU A 525 20.57 15.39 0.70
CA LEU A 525 22.01 15.05 0.67
C LEU A 525 22.81 15.69 1.80
N LEU A 526 22.50 16.94 2.16
CA LEU A 526 23.36 17.77 3.01
C LEU A 526 22.84 17.92 4.43
N SER A 527 21.62 17.45 4.72
CA SER A 527 21.01 17.58 6.03
C SER A 527 21.67 16.64 7.05
N ARG A 528 21.53 16.96 8.34
CA ARG A 528 22.05 16.11 9.44
C ARG A 528 21.47 14.69 9.45
N GLN A 529 20.28 14.53 8.87
CA GLN A 529 19.60 13.24 8.70
C GLN A 529 19.06 13.18 7.27
N PRO A 530 19.91 12.81 6.29
CA PRO A 530 19.51 12.63 4.90
C PRO A 530 18.26 11.75 4.82
N ARG A 531 17.23 12.21 4.14
CA ARG A 531 15.97 11.48 3.97
C ARG A 531 15.40 11.67 2.58
N ASN A 532 14.57 10.73 2.16
CA ASN A 532 13.75 10.90 0.97
C ASN A 532 12.71 12.01 1.21
N LEU A 533 12.40 12.73 0.13
CA LEU A 533 11.35 13.75 0.12
C LEU A 533 9.98 13.08 0.05
N HIS A 534 8.98 13.68 0.68
CA HIS A 534 7.63 13.15 0.76
C HIS A 534 6.72 13.65 -0.38
N GLY A 535 5.88 12.76 -0.91
CA GLY A 535 4.83 13.07 -1.87
C GLY A 535 5.31 13.78 -3.15
N LEU A 536 4.67 14.90 -3.51
CA LEU A 536 4.94 15.66 -4.74
C LEU A 536 6.39 16.16 -4.84
N HIS A 537 7.04 16.40 -3.70
CA HIS A 537 8.43 16.86 -3.68
C HIS A 537 9.43 15.72 -3.94
N ALA A 538 9.02 14.45 -3.84
CA ALA A 538 9.87 13.32 -4.24
C ALA A 538 10.34 13.47 -5.70
N VAL A 539 9.53 14.09 -6.56
CA VAL A 539 9.85 14.39 -7.98
C VAL A 539 11.09 15.27 -8.16
N LEU A 540 11.48 16.05 -7.15
CA LEU A 540 12.70 16.88 -7.17
C LEU A 540 13.98 16.11 -6.83
N GLY A 541 13.84 14.91 -6.25
CA GLY A 541 14.90 14.28 -5.49
C GLY A 541 15.99 13.54 -6.27
N HIS A 542 16.24 13.72 -7.57
CA HIS A 542 17.28 12.95 -8.29
C HIS A 542 17.93 13.65 -9.50
N THR A 543 18.28 14.92 -9.38
CA THR A 543 18.72 15.76 -10.52
C THR A 543 20.16 15.56 -11.00
N VAL A 544 20.92 14.56 -10.53
CA VAL A 544 22.35 14.47 -10.94
C VAL A 544 22.78 13.11 -11.48
N GLU A 545 22.19 11.95 -11.08
CA GLU A 545 22.75 10.66 -11.55
C GLU A 545 21.77 9.51 -11.88
N ALA A 546 20.47 9.49 -11.54
CA ALA A 546 19.66 8.31 -11.87
C ALA A 546 18.13 8.49 -11.75
N LEU A 547 17.43 7.99 -12.77
CA LEU A 547 16.04 7.50 -12.80
C LEU A 547 14.86 8.51 -12.73
N MET A 548 14.92 9.67 -12.06
CA MET A 548 13.74 10.58 -11.97
C MET A 548 13.78 11.86 -12.83
N ASP A 549 14.65 11.94 -13.84
CA ASP A 549 14.54 12.97 -14.88
C ASP A 549 13.61 12.58 -16.04
N GLU A 550 12.83 11.53 -15.86
CA GLU A 550 11.87 11.06 -16.85
C GLU A 550 10.51 11.78 -16.83
N PRO A 551 9.87 12.04 -15.67
CA PRO A 551 8.53 12.62 -15.63
C PRO A 551 8.43 13.97 -16.33
N THR A 552 7.37 14.14 -17.10
CA THR A 552 7.03 15.39 -17.81
C THR A 552 5.63 15.88 -17.52
N LEU A 553 4.79 15.03 -16.90
CA LEU A 553 3.46 15.36 -16.41
C LEU A 553 3.37 15.03 -14.92
N LEU A 554 2.69 15.86 -14.13
CA LEU A 554 2.49 15.65 -12.68
C LEU A 554 1.00 15.67 -12.34
N LEU A 555 0.54 14.65 -11.60
CA LEU A 555 -0.85 14.46 -11.21
C LEU A 555 -0.96 14.07 -9.74
N VAL A 556 -1.99 14.60 -9.05
CA VAL A 556 -2.33 14.25 -7.67
C VAL A 556 -3.83 13.95 -7.58
N PRO A 557 -4.31 12.85 -8.18
CA PRO A 557 -5.75 12.59 -8.34
C PRO A 557 -6.49 12.47 -7.01
N ASP A 558 -5.85 12.01 -5.94
CA ASP A 558 -6.48 11.89 -4.62
C ASP A 558 -6.62 13.22 -3.86
N ALA A 559 -6.07 14.33 -4.37
CA ALA A 559 -6.22 15.64 -3.75
C ALA A 559 -7.67 16.17 -3.84
N VAL A 560 -8.47 15.67 -4.79
CA VAL A 560 -9.85 16.11 -5.01
C VAL A 560 -10.90 15.32 -4.21
N GLN A 561 -10.44 14.48 -3.29
CA GLN A 561 -11.32 13.72 -2.39
C GLN A 561 -12.13 14.66 -1.47
N PRO A 562 -13.35 14.27 -1.07
CA PRO A 562 -14.17 15.04 -0.12
C PRO A 562 -13.58 15.07 1.30
N GLY A 563 -12.57 14.25 1.60
CA GLY A 563 -11.99 14.12 2.93
C GLY A 563 -12.93 13.41 3.90
N TRP A 564 -12.46 13.21 5.13
CA TRP A 564 -13.19 12.50 6.17
C TRP A 564 -12.67 12.86 7.56
N GLU A 565 -13.50 12.63 8.57
CA GLU A 565 -13.11 12.74 9.98
C GLU A 565 -13.66 11.58 10.81
N ARG A 566 -12.98 11.31 11.93
CA ARG A 566 -13.41 10.26 12.85
C ARG A 566 -14.67 10.71 13.58
N VAL A 567 -15.72 9.89 13.52
CA VAL A 567 -16.94 10.14 14.28
C VAL A 567 -16.59 10.09 15.77
N ARG A 568 -16.71 11.22 16.46
CA ARG A 568 -16.62 11.23 17.92
C ARG A 568 -17.91 10.57 18.41
N GLN A 569 -17.81 9.41 19.04
CA GLN A 569 -18.93 8.84 19.76
C GLN A 569 -19.33 9.85 20.85
N SER A 570 -20.38 10.65 20.60
CA SER A 570 -21.14 11.22 21.69
C SER A 570 -21.73 10.00 22.39
N THR A 571 -21.27 9.70 23.61
CA THR A 571 -22.09 8.90 24.53
C THR A 571 -23.49 9.49 24.41
N PRO A 572 -24.54 8.73 24.02
CA PRO A 572 -25.87 9.28 24.00
C PRO A 572 -26.07 9.89 25.38
N ALA A 573 -26.32 11.20 25.41
CA ALA A 573 -26.75 11.84 26.65
C ALA A 573 -27.84 10.93 27.19
N ARG A 574 -27.71 10.50 28.44
CA ARG A 574 -28.82 9.83 29.13
C ARG A 574 -30.01 10.76 28.96
N VAL A 575 -30.87 10.48 27.99
CA VAL A 575 -32.23 10.98 28.00
C VAL A 575 -32.83 10.17 29.12
N ILE A 576 -32.69 10.69 30.34
CA ILE A 576 -33.59 10.38 31.41
C ILE A 576 -34.92 10.87 30.86
N HIS A 577 -35.65 10.00 30.17
CA HIS A 577 -37.09 10.12 30.18
C HIS A 577 -37.42 10.11 31.67
N ALA A 578 -37.73 11.29 32.21
CA ALA A 578 -38.38 11.38 33.49
C ALA A 578 -39.51 10.36 33.41
N ALA A 579 -39.43 9.32 34.23
CA ALA A 579 -40.56 8.44 34.42
C ALA A 579 -41.72 9.38 34.73
N THR A 580 -42.66 9.50 33.80
CA THR A 580 -43.96 10.04 34.14
C THR A 580 -44.46 9.09 35.21
N ASP A 581 -44.44 9.56 36.46
CA ASP A 581 -45.05 8.85 37.56
C ASP A 581 -46.44 8.42 37.09
N PRO A 582 -46.78 7.12 37.12
CA PRO A 582 -48.16 6.73 36.90
C PRO A 582 -48.97 7.44 37.98
N THR A 583 -49.86 8.33 37.57
CA THR A 583 -50.86 8.91 38.46
C THR A 583 -51.52 7.76 39.23
N PRO A 584 -51.61 7.84 40.56
CA PRO A 584 -52.20 6.75 41.33
C PRO A 584 -53.70 6.75 41.04
N SER A 585 -54.15 5.79 40.24
CA SER A 585 -55.56 5.45 40.18
C SER A 585 -55.89 4.71 41.48
N THR A 586 -56.50 5.42 42.42
CA THR A 586 -57.25 4.84 43.54
C THR A 586 -58.34 3.93 42.99
N ILE A 587 -58.12 2.62 43.05
CA ILE A 587 -59.19 1.61 43.01
C ILE A 587 -58.85 0.60 44.10
N ASP A 588 -59.57 0.71 45.22
CA ASP A 588 -59.68 -0.34 46.22
C ASP A 588 -60.31 -1.58 45.57
N GLY A 589 -59.53 -2.64 45.45
CA GLY A 589 -60.00 -3.92 44.96
C GLY A 589 -58.84 -4.86 44.67
N PHE A 590 -58.79 -6.00 45.36
CA PHE A 590 -57.89 -7.10 45.05
C PHE A 590 -58.15 -7.56 43.60
N ALA A 591 -57.33 -7.08 42.66
CA ALA A 591 -57.36 -7.59 41.29
C ALA A 591 -56.69 -8.97 41.28
N ASP A 592 -57.39 -9.94 40.69
CA ASP A 592 -56.91 -11.28 40.41
C ASP A 592 -55.47 -11.22 39.81
N CYS A 593 -54.51 -12.00 40.32
CA CYS A 593 -53.10 -11.95 39.89
C CYS A 593 -52.91 -12.18 38.37
N ARG A 594 -53.96 -12.62 37.68
CA ARG A 594 -54.06 -12.81 36.23
C ARG A 594 -54.20 -11.51 35.41
N LEU A 595 -54.44 -10.35 36.03
CA LEU A 595 -54.65 -9.07 35.33
C LEU A 595 -53.46 -8.09 35.43
N ARG A 596 -52.34 -8.47 36.05
CA ARG A 596 -51.14 -7.62 36.14
C ARG A 596 -50.41 -7.59 34.78
N PRO A 597 -50.32 -6.45 34.07
CA PRO A 597 -49.62 -6.36 32.80
C PRO A 597 -48.11 -6.58 32.99
N LEU A 598 -47.49 -7.30 32.07
CA LEU A 598 -46.04 -7.51 32.04
C LEU A 598 -45.34 -6.21 31.61
N ALA A 599 -44.30 -5.80 32.35
CA ALA A 599 -43.46 -4.68 31.95
C ALA A 599 -42.63 -5.04 30.70
N ALA A 600 -42.36 -4.05 29.85
CA ALA A 600 -41.54 -4.25 28.65
C ALA A 600 -40.06 -4.49 29.04
N PRO A 601 -39.35 -5.42 28.37
CA PRO A 601 -37.91 -5.55 28.50
C PRO A 601 -37.18 -4.28 28.03
N THR A 602 -36.02 -4.01 28.59
CA THR A 602 -35.16 -2.88 28.19
C THR A 602 -33.82 -3.42 27.70
N PHE A 603 -33.36 -2.98 26.54
CA PHE A 603 -32.01 -3.32 26.06
C PHE A 603 -30.95 -2.79 27.02
N LEU A 604 -29.94 -3.60 27.27
CA LEU A 604 -28.77 -3.25 28.05
C LEU A 604 -27.67 -2.70 27.11
N PRO A 605 -26.75 -1.86 27.60
CA PRO A 605 -25.69 -1.32 26.76
C PRO A 605 -24.74 -2.44 26.32
N ASP A 606 -24.77 -2.75 25.02
CA ASP A 606 -23.93 -3.77 24.38
C ASP A 606 -22.81 -3.14 23.52
N ALA A 607 -21.80 -3.95 23.21
CA ALA A 607 -20.67 -3.55 22.37
C ALA A 607 -21.07 -3.35 20.89
N ASP A 608 -20.40 -2.41 20.21
CA ASP A 608 -20.58 -2.15 18.79
C ASP A 608 -20.38 -3.42 17.93
N PRO A 609 -21.09 -3.55 16.79
CA PRO A 609 -20.94 -4.68 15.88
C PRO A 609 -19.54 -4.72 15.28
N ASP A 610 -19.01 -5.93 15.11
CA ASP A 610 -17.74 -6.10 14.39
C ASP A 610 -17.89 -5.89 12.87
N ALA A 611 -16.76 -5.88 12.16
CA ALA A 611 -16.73 -5.70 10.71
C ALA A 611 -17.49 -6.78 9.91
N GLN A 612 -17.84 -7.91 10.54
CA GLN A 612 -18.63 -9.01 9.97
C GLN A 612 -20.12 -8.93 10.36
N GLY A 613 -20.51 -7.85 11.04
CA GLY A 613 -21.87 -7.61 11.51
C GLY A 613 -22.30 -8.45 12.70
N LYS A 614 -21.35 -9.07 13.41
CA LYS A 614 -21.64 -9.82 14.62
C LYS A 614 -21.74 -8.86 15.81
N HIS A 615 -22.88 -8.91 16.49
CA HIS A 615 -23.15 -8.17 17.72
C HIS A 615 -24.06 -8.98 18.63
N LEU A 616 -23.98 -8.73 19.92
CA LEU A 616 -24.77 -9.39 20.95
C LEU A 616 -25.83 -8.41 21.43
N LEU A 617 -27.07 -8.86 21.52
CA LEU A 617 -28.19 -8.10 22.07
C LEU A 617 -28.57 -8.70 23.43
N HIS A 618 -28.55 -7.89 24.47
CA HIS A 618 -28.97 -8.22 25.82
C HIS A 618 -30.14 -7.35 26.25
N TRP A 619 -31.07 -7.93 27.00
CA TRP A 619 -32.19 -7.19 27.58
C TRP A 619 -32.49 -7.63 29.01
N THR A 620 -33.17 -6.76 29.76
CA THR A 620 -33.61 -7.06 31.13
C THR A 620 -34.68 -8.14 31.16
N ALA A 621 -34.71 -8.94 32.23
CA ALA A 621 -35.81 -9.84 32.54
C ALA A 621 -36.76 -9.18 33.54
N PRO A 622 -37.99 -8.78 33.15
CA PRO A 622 -38.92 -8.14 34.06
C PRO A 622 -39.39 -9.06 35.20
N GLU A 623 -39.61 -10.34 34.90
CA GLU A 623 -39.97 -11.40 35.85
C GLU A 623 -39.22 -12.69 35.46
N PRO A 624 -38.92 -13.60 36.40
CA PRO A 624 -38.26 -14.87 36.10
C PRO A 624 -39.18 -15.83 35.32
N GLY A 625 -38.61 -16.62 34.41
CA GLY A 625 -39.34 -17.69 33.70
C GLY A 625 -40.12 -17.25 32.45
N LEU A 626 -39.92 -16.02 31.98
CA LEU A 626 -40.57 -15.49 30.77
C LEU A 626 -39.89 -15.99 29.48
N ARG A 627 -40.66 -16.00 28.38
CA ARG A 627 -40.17 -16.19 27.01
C ARG A 627 -40.14 -14.86 26.27
N TYR A 628 -39.09 -14.65 25.48
CA TYR A 628 -38.85 -13.42 24.73
C TYR A 628 -39.00 -13.66 23.25
N GLU A 629 -39.52 -12.65 22.56
CA GLU A 629 -39.62 -12.58 21.11
C GLU A 629 -38.87 -11.32 20.65
N LEU A 630 -37.87 -11.52 19.80
CA LEU A 630 -37.01 -10.48 19.26
C LEU A 630 -37.24 -10.33 17.76
N GLU A 631 -37.54 -9.11 17.34
CA GLU A 631 -37.74 -8.74 15.94
C GLU A 631 -36.66 -7.80 15.44
N GLU A 632 -36.36 -7.91 14.15
CA GLU A 632 -35.45 -7.05 13.39
C GLU A 632 -36.21 -6.37 12.26
N SER A 633 -35.87 -5.12 11.98
CA SER A 633 -36.31 -4.37 10.80
C SER A 633 -35.17 -3.57 10.19
N ALA A 634 -35.22 -3.36 8.87
CA ALA A 634 -34.37 -2.38 8.17
C ALA A 634 -34.93 -0.96 8.26
N ASP A 635 -36.24 -0.83 8.54
CA ASP A 635 -36.94 0.44 8.70
C ASP A 635 -37.20 0.75 10.17
N ALA A 636 -37.08 2.03 10.51
CA ALA A 636 -37.13 2.52 11.89
C ALA A 636 -38.54 2.42 12.53
N ASP A 637 -39.57 2.22 11.71
CA ASP A 637 -40.98 2.06 12.08
C ASP A 637 -41.44 0.59 12.17
N PHE A 638 -40.55 -0.37 11.88
CA PHE A 638 -40.85 -1.81 11.85
C PHE A 638 -41.98 -2.18 10.89
N ALA A 639 -42.13 -1.48 9.76
CA ALA A 639 -43.14 -1.79 8.75
C ALA A 639 -42.98 -3.21 8.15
N VAL A 640 -41.72 -3.66 7.98
CA VAL A 640 -41.37 -5.03 7.57
C VAL A 640 -40.41 -5.62 8.61
N ALA A 641 -40.99 -6.13 9.69
CA ALA A 641 -40.23 -6.77 10.78
C ALA A 641 -40.18 -8.29 10.61
N GLY A 642 -39.01 -8.88 10.83
CA GLY A 642 -38.79 -10.32 10.87
C GLY A 642 -38.43 -10.77 12.28
N GLN A 643 -39.10 -11.81 12.79
CA GLN A 643 -38.74 -12.44 14.05
C GLN A 643 -37.41 -13.21 13.90
N ILE A 644 -36.42 -12.84 14.69
CA ILE A 644 -35.07 -13.43 14.61
C ILE A 644 -34.72 -14.32 15.81
N TYR A 645 -35.48 -14.22 16.90
CA TYR A 645 -35.31 -15.09 18.07
C TYR A 645 -36.61 -15.26 18.86
N ALA A 646 -36.83 -16.48 19.34
CA ALA A 646 -37.84 -16.80 20.36
C ALA A 646 -37.29 -17.84 21.34
N GLY A 647 -37.28 -17.53 22.63
CA GLY A 647 -36.71 -18.41 23.65
C GLY A 647 -36.73 -17.80 25.04
N SER A 648 -36.15 -18.48 26.02
CA SER A 648 -36.09 -18.03 27.43
C SER A 648 -34.83 -17.23 27.77
N ASP A 649 -33.81 -17.26 26.92
CA ASP A 649 -32.57 -16.53 27.15
C ASP A 649 -32.78 -15.02 26.98
N THR A 650 -32.04 -14.23 27.76
CA THR A 650 -32.03 -12.76 27.75
C THR A 650 -30.89 -12.18 26.92
N ALA A 651 -30.29 -13.02 26.07
CA ALA A 651 -29.12 -12.71 25.25
C ALA A 651 -29.26 -13.39 23.89
N PHE A 652 -28.97 -12.67 22.81
CA PHE A 652 -28.97 -13.24 21.46
C PHE A 652 -27.83 -12.69 20.61
N SER A 653 -26.98 -13.60 20.09
CA SER A 653 -25.87 -13.22 19.19
C SER A 653 -26.38 -13.15 17.76
N VAL A 654 -26.41 -11.94 17.21
CA VAL A 654 -26.66 -11.68 15.80
C VAL A 654 -25.36 -11.89 15.02
N ILE A 655 -25.39 -12.61 13.89
CA ILE A 655 -24.22 -12.93 13.06
C ILE A 655 -24.58 -12.76 11.58
N GLY A 656 -23.64 -12.29 10.76
CA GLY A 656 -23.75 -12.34 9.29
C GLY A 656 -24.77 -11.36 8.70
N LYS A 657 -24.98 -10.21 9.34
CA LYS A 657 -25.92 -9.19 8.84
C LYS A 657 -25.27 -8.32 7.75
N PRO A 658 -26.01 -7.97 6.69
CA PRO A 658 -25.51 -7.05 5.67
C PRO A 658 -25.32 -5.65 6.28
N ALA A 659 -24.34 -4.90 5.75
CA ALA A 659 -24.07 -3.52 6.16
C ALA A 659 -25.34 -2.64 6.07
N GLY A 660 -25.51 -1.75 7.04
CA GLY A 660 -26.67 -0.87 7.16
C GLY A 660 -27.15 -0.68 8.60
N LEU A 661 -28.14 0.19 8.78
CA LEU A 661 -28.84 0.33 10.05
C LEU A 661 -29.81 -0.84 10.25
N ARG A 662 -29.76 -1.48 11.42
CA ARG A 662 -30.70 -2.50 11.86
C ARG A 662 -31.37 -2.03 13.13
N SER A 663 -32.68 -2.10 13.17
CA SER A 663 -33.48 -1.75 14.33
C SER A 663 -34.04 -3.02 14.96
N TYR A 664 -33.91 -3.14 16.28
CA TYR A 664 -34.39 -4.28 17.05
C TYR A 664 -35.41 -3.87 18.10
N ARG A 665 -36.38 -4.75 18.36
CA ARG A 665 -37.33 -4.65 19.47
C ARG A 665 -37.59 -6.01 20.07
N VAL A 666 -37.75 -6.07 21.39
CA VAL A 666 -38.01 -7.31 22.12
C VAL A 666 -39.25 -7.16 22.99
N ARG A 667 -40.04 -8.23 23.13
CA ARG A 667 -41.15 -8.30 24.10
C ARG A 667 -41.10 -9.60 24.88
N ALA A 668 -41.68 -9.60 26.08
CA ALA A 668 -41.76 -10.77 26.93
C ALA A 668 -43.19 -11.34 26.97
N SER A 669 -43.30 -12.65 27.14
CA SER A 669 -44.55 -13.38 27.28
C SER A 669 -44.41 -14.56 28.25
N ASP A 670 -45.49 -14.92 28.92
CA ASP A 670 -45.57 -16.14 29.75
C ASP A 670 -46.56 -17.18 29.16
N GLY A 671 -47.02 -16.94 27.92
CA GLY A 671 -48.02 -17.76 27.23
C GLY A 671 -49.47 -17.32 27.46
N LEU A 672 -49.74 -16.50 28.48
CA LEU A 672 -51.07 -15.93 28.77
C LEU A 672 -51.08 -14.39 28.69
N ARG A 673 -49.99 -13.76 29.10
CA ARG A 673 -49.76 -12.32 29.10
C ARG A 673 -48.61 -11.99 28.15
N THR A 674 -48.69 -10.83 27.50
CA THR A 674 -47.63 -10.29 26.63
C THR A 674 -47.34 -8.86 27.04
N SER A 675 -46.05 -8.49 27.13
CA SER A 675 -45.64 -7.12 27.41
C SER A 675 -45.78 -6.22 26.18
N PRO A 676 -45.80 -4.88 26.34
CA PRO A 676 -45.45 -3.98 25.25
C PRO A 676 -44.05 -4.28 24.70
N TRP A 677 -43.77 -3.85 23.47
CA TRP A 677 -42.43 -3.88 22.90
C TRP A 677 -41.47 -2.98 23.69
N SER A 678 -40.20 -3.39 23.75
CA SER A 678 -39.11 -2.56 24.27
C SER A 678 -38.97 -1.25 23.49
N GLY A 679 -38.19 -0.32 24.03
CA GLY A 679 -37.60 0.74 23.23
C GLY A 679 -36.80 0.15 22.05
N ARG A 680 -36.76 0.87 20.93
CA ARG A 680 -36.00 0.47 19.74
C ARG A 680 -34.51 0.55 20.01
N GLN A 681 -33.79 -0.53 19.71
CA GLN A 681 -32.33 -0.53 19.70
C GLN A 681 -31.83 -0.47 18.25
N ASP A 682 -31.12 0.60 17.93
CA ASP A 682 -30.52 0.78 16.61
C ASP A 682 -29.06 0.32 16.65
N VAL A 683 -28.68 -0.56 15.72
CA VAL A 683 -27.30 -1.05 15.56
C VAL A 683 -26.88 -0.83 14.11
N ARG A 684 -25.77 -0.13 13.91
CA ARG A 684 -25.21 0.09 12.58
C ARG A 684 -24.19 -0.99 12.26
N VAL A 685 -24.63 -2.01 11.54
CA VAL A 685 -23.77 -3.08 11.05
C VAL A 685 -22.89 -2.53 9.92
N GLY A 686 -21.56 -2.63 10.05
CA GLY A 686 -20.63 -2.23 8.98
C GLY A 686 -20.46 -0.72 8.78
N GLY A 687 -20.72 0.12 9.79
CA GLY A 687 -20.45 1.56 9.71
C GLY A 687 -18.95 1.88 9.76
N SER A 688 -18.48 2.76 8.87
CA SER A 688 -17.14 3.34 8.99
C SER A 688 -17.06 4.16 10.29
N PRO A 689 -15.99 4.03 11.11
CA PRO A 689 -15.75 4.95 12.24
C PRO A 689 -15.39 6.37 11.80
N TYR A 690 -15.48 6.64 10.49
CA TYR A 690 -15.27 7.92 9.85
C TYR A 690 -16.50 8.33 9.05
N THR A 691 -16.80 9.62 9.04
CA THR A 691 -17.78 10.23 8.14
C THR A 691 -17.07 11.03 7.05
N VAL A 692 -17.67 11.06 5.86
CA VAL A 692 -17.22 11.92 4.76
C VAL A 692 -17.50 13.39 5.11
N LEU A 693 -16.60 14.29 4.72
CA LEU A 693 -16.73 15.73 4.90
C LEU A 693 -17.08 16.43 3.58
N ASP A 694 -17.50 17.69 3.67
CA ASP A 694 -17.45 18.60 2.53
C ASP A 694 -15.99 19.05 2.35
N GLY A 695 -15.33 18.55 1.30
CA GLY A 695 -13.88 18.71 1.10
C GLY A 695 -13.36 20.13 1.28
N SER A 696 -12.17 20.25 1.88
CA SER A 696 -11.53 21.52 2.25
C SER A 696 -10.99 22.26 1.01
N PRO A 697 -11.57 23.42 0.63
CA PRO A 697 -11.04 24.20 -0.50
C PRO A 697 -9.63 24.72 -0.23
N ALA A 698 -9.29 24.97 1.03
CA ALA A 698 -7.96 25.42 1.46
C ALA A 698 -6.89 24.33 1.22
N ASP A 699 -7.18 23.07 1.58
CA ASP A 699 -6.24 21.97 1.35
C ASP A 699 -6.03 21.72 -0.15
N LEU A 700 -7.10 21.74 -0.95
CA LEU A 700 -7.00 21.59 -2.41
C LEU A 700 -6.16 22.73 -3.03
N LEU A 701 -6.40 23.97 -2.59
CA LEU A 701 -5.66 25.14 -3.05
C LEU A 701 -4.17 25.02 -2.69
N ALA A 702 -3.85 24.54 -1.48
CA ALA A 702 -2.49 24.27 -1.04
C ALA A 702 -1.80 23.22 -1.93
N VAL A 703 -2.44 22.07 -2.19
CA VAL A 703 -1.88 21.04 -3.08
C VAL A 703 -1.62 21.59 -4.48
N HIS A 704 -2.58 22.29 -5.08
CA HIS A 704 -2.41 22.86 -6.42
C HIS A 704 -1.31 23.92 -6.50
N ARG A 705 -1.16 24.78 -5.48
CA ARG A 705 -0.04 25.73 -5.39
C ARG A 705 1.31 25.01 -5.38
N LEU A 706 1.43 23.93 -4.60
CA LEU A 706 2.64 23.13 -4.51
C LEU A 706 2.94 22.35 -5.81
N MET A 707 1.91 21.83 -6.49
CA MET A 707 2.07 21.22 -7.82
C MET A 707 2.63 22.21 -8.83
N LEU A 708 2.10 23.44 -8.86
CA LEU A 708 2.58 24.50 -9.76
C LEU A 708 4.02 24.91 -9.44
N ARG A 709 4.36 25.11 -8.16
CA ARG A 709 5.74 25.40 -7.72
C ARG A 709 6.71 24.29 -8.08
N THR A 710 6.35 23.03 -7.83
CA THR A 710 7.20 21.88 -8.15
C THR A 710 7.43 21.74 -9.64
N ALA A 711 6.37 21.88 -10.44
CA ALA A 711 6.46 21.82 -11.90
C ALA A 711 7.32 22.96 -12.46
N ALA A 712 7.17 24.18 -11.94
CA ALA A 712 7.93 25.35 -12.34
C ALA A 712 9.40 25.31 -11.87
N GLY A 713 9.66 24.80 -10.66
CA GLY A 713 11.01 24.67 -10.09
C GLY A 713 11.86 23.67 -10.87
N ARG A 714 11.25 22.58 -11.37
CA ARG A 714 11.90 21.70 -12.35
C ARG A 714 12.04 22.36 -13.74
N GLY A 715 11.01 23.09 -14.15
CA GLY A 715 10.95 23.82 -15.43
C GLY A 715 10.67 22.94 -16.65
N ASP A 716 10.69 21.62 -16.51
CA ASP A 716 10.44 20.64 -17.58
C ASP A 716 9.23 19.71 -17.31
N VAL A 717 8.47 20.00 -16.25
CA VAL A 717 7.26 19.27 -15.83
C VAL A 717 6.02 20.15 -16.01
N PHE A 718 4.89 19.52 -16.36
CA PHE A 718 3.59 20.16 -16.49
C PHE A 718 2.53 19.49 -15.60
N ALA A 719 1.87 20.26 -14.74
CA ALA A 719 0.88 19.79 -13.77
C ALA A 719 -0.54 19.76 -14.36
N LEU A 720 -1.26 18.65 -14.16
CA LEU A 720 -2.68 18.52 -14.51
C LEU A 720 -3.49 18.53 -13.22
N LEU A 721 -4.33 19.56 -13.05
CA LEU A 721 -5.08 19.82 -11.84
C LEU A 721 -6.54 19.42 -12.03
N GLY A 722 -7.03 18.46 -11.24
CA GLY A 722 -8.45 18.11 -11.18
C GLY A 722 -9.24 18.98 -10.19
N LEU A 723 -10.56 18.93 -10.26
CA LEU A 723 -11.45 19.51 -9.24
C LEU A 723 -12.32 18.42 -8.60
N PRO A 724 -12.82 18.61 -7.36
CA PRO A 724 -13.74 17.65 -6.73
C PRO A 724 -15.02 17.46 -7.52
N GLU A 725 -15.58 16.25 -7.49
CA GLU A 725 -16.82 15.90 -8.20
C GLU A 725 -18.00 16.79 -7.78
N ALA A 726 -18.03 17.16 -6.50
CA ALA A 726 -19.05 18.03 -5.92
C ALA A 726 -18.97 19.47 -6.43
N HIS A 727 -17.82 19.93 -6.96
CA HIS A 727 -17.70 21.28 -7.49
C HIS A 727 -18.59 21.46 -8.71
N ARG A 728 -19.39 22.54 -8.70
CA ARG A 728 -20.11 23.02 -9.87
C ARG A 728 -19.31 24.13 -10.52
N TRP A 729 -19.82 24.67 -11.63
CA TRP A 729 -19.12 25.69 -12.40
C TRP A 729 -18.70 26.90 -11.55
N PRO A 730 -19.55 27.51 -10.69
CA PRO A 730 -19.14 28.66 -9.89
C PRO A 730 -17.94 28.36 -8.96
N GLN A 731 -17.90 27.18 -8.34
CA GLN A 731 -16.76 26.77 -7.51
C GLN A 731 -15.50 26.57 -8.36
N ALA A 732 -15.62 26.03 -9.57
CA ALA A 732 -14.49 25.89 -10.50
C ALA A 732 -13.91 27.26 -10.92
N LEU A 733 -14.77 28.24 -11.21
CA LEU A 733 -14.35 29.61 -11.52
C LEU A 733 -13.64 30.26 -10.32
N SER A 734 -14.23 30.14 -9.12
CA SER A 734 -13.65 30.66 -7.87
C SER A 734 -12.28 30.06 -7.58
N HIS A 735 -12.11 28.75 -7.75
CA HIS A 735 -10.83 28.07 -7.56
C HIS A 735 -9.75 28.56 -8.52
N ALA A 736 -10.10 28.73 -9.80
CA ALA A 736 -9.18 29.28 -10.81
C ALA A 736 -8.77 30.73 -10.49
N GLN A 737 -9.67 31.53 -9.91
CA GLN A 737 -9.35 32.88 -9.43
C GLN A 737 -8.43 32.83 -8.21
N ALA A 738 -8.71 31.97 -7.23
CA ALA A 738 -7.90 31.80 -6.02
C ALA A 738 -6.45 31.36 -6.31
N LEU A 739 -6.24 30.52 -7.33
CA LEU A 739 -4.90 30.14 -7.78
C LEU A 739 -4.09 31.31 -8.38
N ARG A 740 -4.78 32.25 -9.04
CA ARG A 740 -4.16 33.43 -9.66
C ARG A 740 -3.98 34.60 -8.70
N SER A 741 -4.65 34.59 -7.55
CA SER A 741 -4.55 35.66 -6.56
C SER A 741 -3.18 35.65 -5.87
N ALA A 742 -2.54 36.82 -5.81
CA ALA A 742 -1.30 37.04 -5.07
C ALA A 742 -1.51 37.24 -3.56
N SER A 743 -2.76 37.28 -3.09
CA SER A 743 -3.12 37.44 -1.68
C SER A 743 -4.27 36.52 -1.29
N ASP A 744 -4.25 36.05 -0.04
CA ASP A 744 -5.34 35.24 0.55
C ASP A 744 -6.46 36.12 1.16
N THR A 745 -6.49 37.43 0.86
CA THR A 745 -7.50 38.38 1.34
C THR A 745 -8.90 37.99 0.85
N GLY A 746 -9.60 37.18 1.64
CA GLY A 746 -10.95 36.68 1.36
C GLY A 746 -11.17 35.19 1.65
N ALA A 747 -10.12 34.42 1.95
CA ALA A 747 -10.29 33.02 2.36
C ALA A 747 -10.76 32.93 3.82
N ALA A 748 -11.89 32.25 4.08
CA ALA A 748 -12.43 32.05 5.43
C ALA A 748 -11.50 31.20 6.34
N THR A 749 -10.50 30.53 5.77
CA THR A 749 -9.47 29.77 6.49
C THR A 749 -8.14 29.96 5.76
N PRO A 750 -7.11 30.56 6.39
CA PRO A 750 -5.82 30.79 5.73
C PRO A 750 -5.14 29.44 5.44
N THR A 751 -4.65 29.27 4.21
CA THR A 751 -3.78 28.13 3.86
C THR A 751 -2.41 28.32 4.50
N THR A 752 -1.84 27.24 5.03
CA THR A 752 -0.43 27.25 5.51
C THR A 752 0.59 27.31 4.36
N VAL A 753 0.15 27.05 3.12
CA VAL A 753 0.93 27.22 1.90
C VAL A 753 0.70 28.63 1.33
N PRO A 754 1.74 29.47 1.19
CA PRO A 754 1.59 30.85 0.72
C PRO A 754 1.10 30.92 -0.73
N PRO A 755 0.37 31.99 -1.13
CA PRO A 755 -0.01 32.24 -2.51
C PRO A 755 1.22 32.39 -3.41
N LEU A 756 1.03 32.20 -4.72
CA LEU A 756 2.09 32.42 -5.70
C LEU A 756 2.39 33.93 -5.76
N GLY A 757 3.60 34.31 -5.35
CA GLY A 757 4.02 35.71 -5.35
C GLY A 757 4.17 36.28 -6.76
N ALA A 758 4.36 37.59 -6.88
CA ALA A 758 4.56 38.24 -8.19
C ALA A 758 5.75 37.66 -8.98
N GLY A 759 6.83 37.29 -8.28
CA GLY A 759 7.99 36.60 -8.88
C GLY A 759 7.71 35.16 -9.34
N GLU A 760 6.62 34.55 -8.89
CA GLU A 760 6.23 33.18 -9.20
C GLU A 760 5.10 33.12 -10.26
N ALA A 761 4.69 34.24 -10.86
CA ALA A 761 3.58 34.27 -11.82
C ALA A 761 3.76 33.28 -12.98
N ARG A 762 5.00 33.01 -13.40
CA ARG A 762 5.32 32.00 -14.42
C ARG A 762 4.94 30.57 -13.98
N ALA A 763 4.82 30.27 -12.69
CA ALA A 763 4.37 28.95 -12.24
C ALA A 763 2.96 28.59 -12.74
N LEU A 764 2.07 29.57 -12.90
CA LEU A 764 0.72 29.37 -13.45
C LEU A 764 0.71 28.79 -14.87
N SER A 765 1.78 29.02 -15.63
CA SER A 765 1.90 28.48 -16.98
C SER A 765 2.29 27.00 -17.00
N HIS A 766 2.78 26.45 -15.87
CA HIS A 766 3.19 25.06 -15.71
C HIS A 766 2.04 24.15 -15.30
N GLY A 767 0.79 24.63 -15.27
CA GLY A 767 -0.35 23.74 -15.05
C GLY A 767 -1.61 24.18 -15.75
N SER A 768 -2.55 23.24 -15.84
CA SER A 768 -3.89 23.48 -16.35
C SER A 768 -4.93 22.81 -15.45
N LEU A 769 -6.10 23.43 -15.38
CA LEU A 769 -7.21 22.98 -14.54
C LEU A 769 -8.27 22.32 -15.42
N GLN A 770 -8.68 21.09 -15.07
CA GLN A 770 -9.68 20.32 -15.80
C GLN A 770 -10.89 19.98 -14.90
N HIS A 771 -12.07 19.97 -15.50
CA HIS A 771 -13.36 19.55 -14.92
C HIS A 771 -14.28 19.19 -16.11
N ALA A 772 -15.36 18.44 -16.09
CA ALA A 772 -15.96 17.66 -15.03
C ALA A 772 -15.33 16.26 -14.92
N TRP A 773 -15.74 15.52 -13.90
CA TRP A 773 -15.36 14.12 -13.74
C TRP A 773 -15.89 13.28 -14.90
N ILE A 774 -15.19 12.19 -15.19
CA ILE A 774 -15.53 11.23 -16.24
C ILE A 774 -15.87 9.88 -15.61
N TYR A 775 -16.82 9.17 -16.22
CA TYR A 775 -17.21 7.83 -15.81
C TYR A 775 -16.90 6.82 -16.91
N THR A 776 -16.42 5.66 -16.48
CA THR A 776 -16.06 4.53 -17.33
C THR A 776 -16.65 3.23 -16.78
N ARG A 777 -16.80 2.21 -17.61
CA ARG A 777 -17.32 0.91 -17.19
C ARG A 777 -16.22 0.08 -16.51
N ARG A 778 -16.60 -0.73 -15.51
CA ARG A 778 -15.73 -1.70 -14.84
C ARG A 778 -15.76 -3.05 -15.57
N GLY A 779 -14.60 -3.60 -15.93
CA GLY A 779 -14.49 -4.95 -16.50
C GLY A 779 -15.02 -5.11 -17.93
N ASP A 780 -15.08 -6.37 -18.38
CA ASP A 780 -15.57 -6.73 -19.72
C ASP A 780 -17.03 -6.32 -19.89
N ALA A 781 -17.40 -5.86 -21.09
CA ALA A 781 -18.56 -5.02 -21.39
C ALA A 781 -19.97 -5.64 -21.21
N SER A 782 -20.16 -6.55 -20.24
CA SER A 782 -21.47 -7.08 -19.85
C SER A 782 -22.39 -5.98 -19.30
N GLN A 783 -23.69 -6.12 -19.54
CA GLN A 783 -24.71 -5.16 -19.07
C GLN A 783 -24.86 -5.29 -17.55
N GLY A 784 -24.67 -4.18 -16.82
CA GLY A 784 -24.82 -4.12 -15.36
C GLY A 784 -23.54 -3.85 -14.56
N ALA A 785 -22.37 -3.75 -15.20
CA ALA A 785 -21.14 -3.39 -14.50
C ALA A 785 -21.20 -1.95 -13.92
N PRO A 786 -20.74 -1.73 -12.67
CA PRO A 786 -20.80 -0.41 -12.04
C PRO A 786 -19.91 0.60 -12.77
N LEU A 787 -20.37 1.86 -12.80
CA LEU A 787 -19.60 2.98 -13.32
C LEU A 787 -18.55 3.41 -12.30
N ILE A 788 -17.33 3.66 -12.76
CA ILE A 788 -16.25 4.20 -11.94
C ILE A 788 -16.01 5.64 -12.37
N GLY A 789 -16.24 6.57 -11.45
CA GLY A 789 -15.95 7.99 -11.61
C GLY A 789 -14.49 8.30 -11.25
N CYS A 790 -13.88 9.21 -12.00
CA CYS A 790 -12.57 9.77 -11.67
C CYS A 790 -12.43 11.19 -12.25
N PRO A 791 -11.52 12.02 -11.71
CA PRO A 791 -11.12 13.25 -12.36
C PRO A 791 -10.58 12.97 -13.78
N PRO A 792 -10.71 13.93 -14.73
CA PRO A 792 -10.30 13.71 -16.11
C PRO A 792 -8.77 13.78 -16.33
N ASP A 793 -8.01 14.19 -15.32
CA ASP A 793 -6.57 14.45 -15.36
C ASP A 793 -5.77 13.24 -15.89
N GLY A 794 -6.04 12.02 -15.40
CA GLY A 794 -5.40 10.80 -15.88
C GLY A 794 -5.65 10.53 -17.38
N ALA A 795 -6.89 10.76 -17.84
CA ALA A 795 -7.23 10.59 -19.25
C ALA A 795 -6.56 11.66 -20.14
N ILE A 796 -6.54 12.91 -19.68
CA ILE A 796 -5.86 13.99 -20.42
C ILE A 796 -4.35 13.75 -20.46
N ALA A 797 -3.74 13.27 -19.37
CA ALA A 797 -2.34 12.89 -19.34
C ALA A 797 -2.03 11.82 -20.40
N GLY A 798 -2.87 10.80 -20.51
CA GLY A 798 -2.70 9.73 -21.49
C GLY A 798 -2.84 10.23 -22.94
N GLN A 799 -3.78 11.14 -23.23
CA GLN A 799 -3.87 11.77 -24.55
C GLN A 799 -2.65 12.66 -24.86
N LEU A 800 -2.17 13.45 -23.89
CA LEU A 800 -0.98 14.27 -24.04
C LEU A 800 0.28 13.43 -24.28
N ALA A 801 0.38 12.27 -23.63
CA ALA A 801 1.44 11.29 -23.82
C ALA A 801 1.37 10.63 -25.21
N ALA A 802 0.19 10.14 -25.59
CA ALA A 802 -0.04 9.55 -26.91
C ALA A 802 0.26 10.55 -28.04
N SER A 803 -0.15 11.80 -27.89
CA SER A 803 0.14 12.89 -28.85
C SER A 803 1.64 13.16 -28.97
N ALA A 804 2.36 13.20 -27.84
CA ALA A 804 3.81 13.39 -27.83
C ALA A 804 4.56 12.27 -28.54
N LEU A 805 4.14 11.02 -28.34
CA LEU A 805 4.72 9.85 -29.01
C LEU A 805 4.43 9.82 -30.51
N ALA A 806 3.20 10.16 -30.91
CA ALA A 806 2.76 10.01 -32.29
C ALA A 806 3.21 11.17 -33.20
N ARG A 807 3.12 12.41 -32.71
CA ARG A 807 3.27 13.61 -33.57
C ARG A 807 4.16 14.69 -32.95
N GLY A 808 4.14 14.85 -31.63
CA GLY A 808 5.00 15.78 -30.89
C GLY A 808 4.28 16.47 -29.75
N ALA A 809 5.05 17.00 -28.79
CA ALA A 809 4.52 17.60 -27.57
C ALA A 809 3.80 18.96 -27.79
N TRP A 810 4.00 19.57 -28.97
CA TRP A 810 3.47 20.88 -29.37
C TRP A 810 2.06 20.84 -29.98
N LEU A 811 1.37 19.70 -29.94
CA LEU A 811 -0.04 19.60 -30.37
C LEU A 811 -1.00 19.65 -29.18
N ALA A 812 -2.07 20.42 -29.35
CA ALA A 812 -3.20 20.44 -28.42
C ALA A 812 -4.02 19.15 -28.55
N VAL A 813 -4.53 18.66 -27.42
CA VAL A 813 -5.40 17.47 -27.34
C VAL A 813 -6.89 17.81 -27.17
N ALA A 814 -7.24 19.09 -27.14
CA ALA A 814 -8.63 19.54 -27.12
C ALA A 814 -9.38 19.00 -28.36
N ASN A 815 -10.69 18.75 -28.19
CA ASN A 815 -11.57 18.14 -29.18
C ASN A 815 -11.19 16.71 -29.64
N GLN A 816 -10.31 16.02 -28.94
CA GLN A 816 -10.05 14.59 -29.17
C GLN A 816 -10.98 13.72 -28.32
N PRO A 817 -11.67 12.72 -28.91
CA PRO A 817 -12.56 11.85 -28.16
C PRO A 817 -11.79 11.01 -27.13
N LEU A 818 -12.28 11.03 -25.89
CA LEU A 818 -11.78 10.19 -24.80
C LEU A 818 -12.26 8.75 -25.01
N LYS A 819 -11.33 7.80 -25.02
CA LYS A 819 -11.63 6.37 -25.13
C LYS A 819 -12.32 5.85 -23.88
N ASP A 820 -13.26 4.92 -24.03
CA ASP A 820 -13.94 4.21 -22.92
C ASP A 820 -14.70 5.08 -21.90
N VAL A 821 -14.83 6.38 -22.15
CA VAL A 821 -15.63 7.32 -21.36
C VAL A 821 -17.07 7.28 -21.82
N VAL A 822 -17.98 6.97 -20.90
CA VAL A 822 -19.42 6.83 -21.19
C VAL A 822 -20.22 8.05 -20.73
N ALA A 823 -19.77 8.74 -19.67
CA ALA A 823 -20.45 9.92 -19.15
C ALA A 823 -19.45 10.93 -18.55
N ALA A 824 -19.90 12.17 -18.42
CA ALA A 824 -19.24 13.21 -17.63
C ALA A 824 -20.22 13.69 -16.53
N SER A 825 -19.71 14.10 -15.37
CA SER A 825 -20.57 14.46 -14.22
C SER A 825 -21.35 15.76 -14.43
N LEU A 826 -20.84 16.65 -15.27
CA LEU A 826 -21.49 17.89 -15.67
C LEU A 826 -21.30 18.10 -17.17
N ASN A 827 -22.29 18.72 -17.82
CA ASN A 827 -22.21 19.06 -19.23
C ASN A 827 -22.59 20.54 -19.41
N PRO A 828 -21.63 21.41 -19.78
CA PRO A 828 -21.86 22.84 -19.81
C PRO A 828 -22.72 23.28 -21.00
N GLY A 829 -23.68 24.16 -20.75
CA GLY A 829 -24.40 24.91 -21.77
C GLY A 829 -23.52 25.97 -22.45
N THR A 830 -24.01 26.63 -23.51
CA THR A 830 -23.20 27.56 -24.31
C THR A 830 -22.60 28.71 -23.50
N ALA A 831 -23.39 29.36 -22.63
CA ALA A 831 -22.90 30.46 -21.79
C ALA A 831 -21.89 29.99 -20.73
N GLU A 832 -22.13 28.80 -20.15
CA GLU A 832 -21.22 28.20 -19.17
C GLU A 832 -19.88 27.83 -19.82
N ARG A 833 -19.89 27.31 -21.06
CA ARG A 833 -18.65 27.04 -21.82
C ARG A 833 -17.83 28.31 -21.96
N GLN A 834 -18.45 29.42 -22.38
CA GLN A 834 -17.73 30.69 -22.53
C GLN A 834 -17.12 31.15 -21.21
N ALA A 835 -17.89 31.12 -20.11
CA ALA A 835 -17.41 31.51 -18.80
C ALA A 835 -16.24 30.64 -18.30
N LEU A 836 -16.28 29.33 -18.54
CA LEU A 836 -15.20 28.40 -18.18
C LEU A 836 -13.93 28.68 -19.00
N LEU A 837 -14.07 28.92 -20.31
CA LEU A 837 -12.96 29.25 -21.21
C LEU A 837 -12.30 30.59 -20.85
N ASP A 838 -13.08 31.60 -20.50
CA ASP A 838 -12.59 32.90 -20.04
C ASP A 838 -11.86 32.78 -18.70
N ALA A 839 -12.36 31.90 -17.82
CA ALA A 839 -11.70 31.57 -16.57
C ALA A 839 -10.48 30.65 -16.71
N GLN A 840 -10.17 30.15 -17.91
CA GLN A 840 -9.12 29.15 -18.19
C GLN A 840 -9.31 27.81 -17.43
N VAL A 841 -10.57 27.46 -17.18
CA VAL A 841 -10.97 26.12 -16.72
C VAL A 841 -11.23 25.30 -17.98
N ASN A 842 -10.61 24.13 -18.13
CA ASN A 842 -10.78 23.28 -19.30
C ASN A 842 -11.92 22.26 -19.08
N PRO A 843 -13.13 22.49 -19.63
CA PRO A 843 -14.27 21.60 -19.45
C PRO A 843 -14.13 20.29 -20.25
N VAL A 844 -14.60 19.18 -19.71
CA VAL A 844 -14.97 17.96 -20.45
C VAL A 844 -16.46 18.03 -20.73
N TRP A 845 -16.84 17.84 -21.99
CA TRP A 845 -18.25 17.88 -22.40
C TRP A 845 -18.56 16.81 -23.44
N LEU A 846 -19.85 16.55 -23.62
CA LEU A 846 -20.32 15.67 -24.70
C LEU A 846 -20.33 16.42 -26.03
N SER A 847 -19.63 15.86 -27.02
CA SER A 847 -19.59 16.29 -28.41
C SER A 847 -20.20 15.19 -29.30
N PRO A 848 -20.60 15.47 -30.56
CA PRO A 848 -21.07 14.44 -31.49
C PRO A 848 -20.08 13.30 -31.75
N VAL A 849 -18.79 13.48 -31.46
CA VAL A 849 -17.75 12.45 -31.61
C VAL A 849 -17.46 11.68 -30.31
N GLY A 850 -18.15 12.00 -29.21
CA GLY A 850 -17.92 11.45 -27.87
C GLY A 850 -17.60 12.54 -26.84
N HIS A 851 -17.16 12.13 -25.65
CA HIS A 851 -16.68 13.07 -24.63
C HIS A 851 -15.31 13.62 -25.01
N VAL A 852 -15.13 14.93 -24.96
CA VAL A 852 -13.90 15.62 -25.36
C VAL A 852 -13.50 16.67 -24.32
N LEU A 853 -12.20 16.98 -24.26
CA LEU A 853 -11.70 18.17 -23.58
C LEU A 853 -11.97 19.41 -24.46
N GLY A 854 -12.66 20.41 -23.91
CA GLY A 854 -13.12 21.59 -24.64
C GLY A 854 -12.04 22.64 -24.92
N SER A 855 -10.96 22.65 -24.14
CA SER A 855 -9.82 23.57 -24.33
C SER A 855 -8.52 23.00 -23.77
N ALA A 856 -7.39 23.62 -24.14
CA ALA A 856 -6.06 23.24 -23.67
C ALA A 856 -5.31 24.49 -23.19
N ASP A 857 -5.92 25.21 -22.25
CA ASP A 857 -5.39 26.44 -21.68
C ASP A 857 -4.68 26.18 -20.34
N THR A 858 -3.58 26.91 -20.11
CA THR A 858 -2.88 27.01 -18.82
C THR A 858 -3.56 28.03 -17.93
N LEU A 859 -3.14 28.13 -16.66
CA LEU A 859 -3.66 29.12 -15.72
C LEU A 859 -3.06 30.52 -15.87
N LEU A 860 -2.04 30.69 -16.72
CA LEU A 860 -1.42 31.99 -16.92
C LEU A 860 -2.23 32.80 -17.95
N ASN A 861 -2.66 33.99 -17.56
CA ASN A 861 -3.37 34.93 -18.44
C ASN A 861 -2.39 35.79 -19.25
N ASP A 862 -1.57 35.15 -20.06
CA ASP A 862 -0.57 35.74 -20.97
C ASP A 862 -0.75 35.07 -22.33
N SER A 863 -0.91 35.85 -23.41
CA SER A 863 -1.16 35.32 -24.76
C SER A 863 -0.12 34.30 -25.20
N ASP A 864 1.15 34.52 -24.83
CA ASP A 864 2.28 33.72 -25.30
C ASP A 864 2.34 32.35 -24.61
N TRP A 865 1.78 32.27 -23.40
CA TRP A 865 1.88 31.10 -22.53
C TRP A 865 0.55 30.49 -22.14
N ARG A 866 -0.55 31.04 -22.67
CA ARG A 866 -1.90 30.57 -22.38
C ARG A 866 -2.13 29.12 -22.82
N SER A 867 -1.37 28.61 -23.78
CA SER A 867 -1.64 27.30 -24.38
C SER A 867 -0.75 26.19 -23.81
N VAL A 868 -1.35 25.07 -23.43
CA VAL A 868 -0.65 23.90 -22.85
C VAL A 868 0.43 23.38 -23.80
N ASN A 869 0.14 23.30 -25.10
CA ASN A 869 1.09 22.78 -26.08
C ASN A 869 2.31 23.70 -26.29
N VAL A 870 2.15 25.02 -26.13
CA VAL A 870 3.27 25.97 -26.14
C VAL A 870 4.17 25.74 -24.94
N ARG A 871 3.60 25.64 -23.72
CA ARG A 871 4.39 25.33 -22.53
C ARG A 871 5.13 23.99 -22.66
N ARG A 872 4.46 22.94 -23.16
CA ARG A 872 5.10 21.62 -23.37
C ARG A 872 6.20 21.65 -24.41
N LEU A 873 6.06 22.45 -25.48
CA LEU A 873 7.15 22.68 -26.45
C LEU A 873 8.37 23.33 -25.77
N MET A 874 8.15 24.31 -24.91
CA MET A 874 9.24 24.98 -24.19
C MET A 874 9.91 24.06 -23.17
N CYS A 875 9.15 23.20 -22.48
CA CYS A 875 9.71 22.14 -21.64
C CYS A 875 10.57 21.15 -22.46
N LEU A 876 10.12 20.77 -23.66
CA LEU A 876 10.91 19.95 -24.58
C LEU A 876 12.22 20.64 -24.99
N LEU A 877 12.16 21.91 -25.40
CA LEU A 877 13.36 22.67 -25.79
C LEU A 877 14.35 22.80 -24.64
N ARG A 878 13.86 23.05 -23.41
CA ARG A 878 14.69 23.04 -22.19
C ARG A 878 15.39 21.69 -21.99
N ARG A 879 14.65 20.58 -22.10
CA ARG A 879 15.23 19.22 -21.96
C ARG A 879 16.31 18.96 -23.00
N VAL A 880 16.06 19.33 -24.26
CA VAL A 880 17.07 19.17 -25.32
C VAL A 880 18.29 20.03 -25.03
N ALA A 881 18.09 21.27 -24.58
CA ALA A 881 19.18 22.18 -24.23
C ALA A 881 20.02 21.64 -23.07
N LEU A 882 19.42 21.08 -22.03
CA LEU A 882 20.14 20.46 -20.90
C LEU A 882 20.90 19.21 -21.35
N GLN A 883 20.25 18.33 -22.11
CA GLN A 883 20.87 17.09 -22.61
C GLN A 883 22.07 17.37 -23.53
N ARG A 884 21.94 18.32 -24.47
CA ARG A 884 23.04 18.69 -25.37
C ARG A 884 24.08 19.55 -24.68
N GLY A 885 23.65 20.46 -23.79
CA GLY A 885 24.52 21.34 -23.02
C GLY A 885 25.56 20.57 -22.23
N ALA A 886 25.17 19.44 -21.62
CA ALA A 886 26.06 18.54 -20.90
C ALA A 886 27.25 18.05 -21.74
N ALA A 887 27.05 17.83 -23.05
CA ALA A 887 28.12 17.38 -23.96
C ALA A 887 29.14 18.48 -24.31
N TYR A 888 28.80 19.75 -24.05
CA TYR A 888 29.67 20.89 -24.32
C TYR A 888 30.41 21.38 -23.07
N VAL A 889 30.13 20.79 -21.90
CA VAL A 889 30.81 21.14 -20.65
C VAL A 889 32.28 20.72 -20.77
N PHE A 890 33.19 21.63 -20.40
CA PHE A 890 34.66 21.49 -20.51
C PHE A 890 35.24 21.53 -21.94
N GLU A 891 34.43 21.80 -22.97
CA GLU A 891 34.97 22.13 -24.29
C GLU A 891 35.66 23.50 -24.29
N PRO A 892 36.70 23.72 -25.11
CA PRO A 892 37.33 25.02 -25.24
C PRO A 892 36.33 26.09 -25.69
N ASN A 893 36.05 27.07 -24.82
CA ASN A 893 35.20 28.21 -25.16
C ASN A 893 35.88 29.00 -26.28
N GLY A 894 35.27 29.06 -27.46
CA GLY A 894 35.84 29.73 -28.63
C GLY A 894 34.99 29.56 -29.89
N PRO A 895 35.39 30.17 -31.03
CA PRO A 895 34.58 30.19 -32.25
C PRO A 895 34.27 28.82 -32.85
N ALA A 896 35.06 27.79 -32.51
CA ALA A 896 34.78 26.42 -32.90
C ALA A 896 33.57 25.86 -32.16
N LEU A 897 33.54 25.96 -30.82
CA LEU A 897 32.41 25.56 -29.99
C LEU A 897 31.13 26.31 -30.40
N GLN A 898 31.23 27.63 -30.57
CA GLN A 898 30.09 28.46 -30.99
C GLN A 898 29.44 27.95 -32.28
N ARG A 899 30.25 27.71 -33.33
CA ARG A 899 29.76 27.16 -34.61
C ARG A 899 29.19 25.75 -34.47
N THR A 900 29.77 24.90 -33.63
CA THR A 900 29.26 23.55 -33.38
C THR A 900 27.88 23.61 -32.73
N VAL A 901 27.73 24.42 -31.68
CA VAL A 901 26.49 24.59 -30.93
C VAL A 901 25.41 25.23 -31.80
N GLU A 902 25.75 26.29 -32.54
CA GLU A 902 24.85 26.96 -33.46
C GLU A 902 24.32 26.01 -34.55
N ARG A 903 25.22 25.24 -35.20
CA ARG A 903 24.81 24.24 -36.20
C ARG A 903 23.91 23.16 -35.61
N ALA A 904 24.23 22.68 -34.42
CA ALA A 904 23.46 21.63 -33.76
C ALA A 904 22.02 22.10 -33.42
N PHE A 905 21.87 23.28 -32.84
CA PHE A 905 20.54 23.82 -32.54
C PHE A 905 19.78 24.22 -33.80
N ASN A 906 20.43 24.78 -34.83
CA ASN A 906 19.78 25.07 -36.10
C ASN A 906 19.23 23.80 -36.78
N ALA A 907 20.01 22.71 -36.81
CA ALA A 907 19.55 21.44 -37.38
C ALA A 907 18.37 20.84 -36.62
N LEU A 908 18.39 20.91 -35.28
CA LEU A 908 17.28 20.46 -34.43
C LEU A 908 16.00 21.27 -34.68
N LEU A 909 16.11 22.60 -34.60
CA LEU A 909 14.96 23.49 -34.73
C LEU A 909 14.38 23.45 -36.15
N ASP A 910 15.20 23.28 -37.18
CA ASP A 910 14.74 23.03 -38.56
C ASP A 910 13.93 21.73 -38.66
N GLY A 911 14.41 20.65 -38.04
CA GLY A 911 13.65 19.40 -37.96
C GLY A 911 12.29 19.56 -37.25
N LEU A 912 12.23 20.37 -36.19
CA LEU A 912 10.97 20.70 -35.51
C LEU A 912 10.05 21.58 -36.37
N PHE A 913 10.60 22.55 -37.11
CA PHE A 913 9.87 23.40 -38.05
C PHE A 913 9.21 22.56 -39.15
N GLN A 914 9.95 21.63 -39.76
CA GLN A 914 9.43 20.72 -40.80
C GLN A 914 8.28 19.82 -40.29
N ARG A 915 8.22 19.57 -38.98
CA ARG A 915 7.14 18.83 -38.31
C ARG A 915 5.99 19.73 -37.82
N GLY A 916 6.04 21.02 -38.11
CA GLY A 916 5.00 21.99 -37.75
C GLY A 916 5.00 22.42 -36.28
N ALA A 917 6.15 22.37 -35.59
CA ALA A 917 6.26 22.85 -34.22
C ALA A 917 6.21 24.38 -34.10
N PHE A 918 6.66 25.08 -35.14
CA PHE A 918 6.77 26.53 -35.19
C PHE A 918 5.87 27.12 -36.28
N ALA A 919 5.36 28.32 -36.03
CA ALA A 919 4.66 29.14 -37.01
C ALA A 919 5.68 29.85 -37.91
N GLY A 920 5.26 30.28 -39.10
CA GLY A 920 6.10 31.01 -40.06
C GLY A 920 6.18 30.32 -41.42
N ARG A 921 6.41 31.11 -42.47
CA ARG A 921 6.52 30.60 -43.86
C ARG A 921 7.93 30.12 -44.19
N ASN A 922 8.92 30.61 -43.46
CA ASN A 922 10.33 30.28 -43.63
C ASN A 922 11.01 30.18 -42.25
N VAL A 923 12.23 29.65 -42.24
CA VAL A 923 13.02 29.42 -41.01
C VAL A 923 13.23 30.70 -40.20
N ASN A 924 13.52 31.83 -40.86
CA ASN A 924 13.81 33.10 -40.18
C ASN A 924 12.59 33.71 -39.46
N GLU A 925 11.37 33.42 -39.95
CA GLU A 925 10.12 33.77 -39.24
C GLU A 925 9.83 32.79 -38.08
N ALA A 926 10.36 31.56 -38.14
CA ALA A 926 10.01 30.47 -37.23
C ALA A 926 10.93 30.38 -36.01
N PHE A 927 12.24 30.51 -36.20
CA PHE A 927 13.22 30.48 -35.12
C PHE A 927 14.53 31.19 -35.47
N GLN A 928 15.29 31.51 -34.43
CA GLN A 928 16.64 32.06 -34.53
C GLN A 928 17.49 31.52 -33.37
N VAL A 929 18.72 31.08 -33.67
CA VAL A 929 19.73 30.70 -32.68
C VAL A 929 20.76 31.82 -32.61
N VAL A 930 20.99 32.39 -31.42
CA VAL A 930 21.93 33.50 -31.22
C VAL A 930 23.09 33.03 -30.32
N VAL A 931 24.31 33.15 -30.83
CA VAL A 931 25.56 32.71 -30.17
C VAL A 931 26.67 33.79 -30.23
N GLY A 932 26.41 34.93 -30.86
CA GLY A 932 27.42 35.94 -31.20
C GLY A 932 28.05 36.69 -30.02
N GLU A 933 29.01 37.57 -30.35
CA GLU A 933 29.82 38.34 -29.39
C GLU A 933 29.00 39.31 -28.51
N GLU A 934 27.84 39.77 -28.99
CA GLU A 934 26.90 40.57 -28.18
C GLU A 934 26.33 39.78 -26.99
N LEU A 935 26.13 38.47 -27.15
CA LEU A 935 25.66 37.57 -26.11
C LEU A 935 26.82 36.99 -25.30
N ASN A 936 27.97 36.74 -25.93
CA ASN A 936 29.16 36.16 -25.31
C ASN A 936 30.30 37.18 -25.26
N THR A 937 30.16 38.18 -24.37
CA THR A 937 31.14 39.26 -24.20
C THR A 937 32.46 38.74 -23.61
N PRO A 938 33.59 39.47 -23.76
CA PRO A 938 34.86 39.10 -23.14
C PRO A 938 34.76 38.87 -21.62
N GLN A 939 33.96 39.66 -20.90
CA GLN A 939 33.80 39.44 -19.45
C GLN A 939 33.12 38.10 -19.13
N ARG A 940 32.14 37.67 -19.93
CA ARG A 940 31.50 36.35 -19.76
C ARG A 940 32.44 35.23 -20.13
N PHE A 941 33.21 35.42 -21.19
CA PHE A 941 34.25 34.51 -21.62
C PHE A 941 35.28 34.27 -20.51
N ASP A 942 35.81 35.34 -19.93
CA ASP A 942 36.78 35.29 -18.83
C ASP A 942 36.18 34.65 -17.57
N ALA A 943 34.87 34.79 -17.34
CA ALA A 943 34.13 34.12 -16.28
C ALA A 943 33.79 32.64 -16.59
N GLY A 944 34.23 32.11 -17.74
CA GLY A 944 33.95 30.74 -18.18
C GLY A 944 32.48 30.49 -18.56
N GLN A 945 31.72 31.54 -18.86
CA GLN A 945 30.31 31.45 -19.21
C GLN A 945 30.13 31.45 -20.73
N PHE A 946 29.23 30.60 -21.20
CA PHE A 946 28.83 30.53 -22.60
C PHE A 946 27.30 30.48 -22.69
N TRP A 947 26.72 31.47 -23.36
CA TRP A 947 25.28 31.69 -23.46
C TRP A 947 24.80 31.43 -24.88
N VAL A 948 23.62 30.81 -24.98
CA VAL A 948 22.92 30.54 -26.23
C VAL A 948 21.48 30.98 -26.06
N GLU A 949 21.00 31.85 -26.94
CA GLU A 949 19.60 32.28 -26.92
C GLU A 949 18.85 31.58 -28.07
N LEU A 950 17.76 30.90 -27.73
CA LEU A 950 16.86 30.27 -28.69
C LEU A 950 15.57 31.10 -28.78
N ARG A 951 15.37 31.79 -29.89
CA ARG A 951 14.15 32.53 -30.19
C ARG A 951 13.28 31.64 -31.07
N VAL A 952 12.04 31.39 -30.67
CA VAL A 952 11.13 30.52 -31.42
C VAL A 952 9.74 31.15 -31.50
N ALA A 953 9.02 30.89 -32.59
CA ALA A 953 7.63 31.25 -32.78
C ALA A 953 6.76 29.98 -32.73
N PRO A 954 6.20 29.60 -31.57
CA PRO A 954 5.41 28.38 -31.43
C PRO A 954 4.17 28.36 -32.33
N ALA A 955 3.83 27.20 -32.87
CA ALA A 955 2.57 27.02 -33.58
C ALA A 955 1.39 27.13 -32.60
N LEU A 956 0.54 28.14 -32.78
CA LEU A 956 -0.67 28.32 -31.98
C LEU A 956 -1.82 27.48 -32.55
N PRO A 957 -2.63 26.82 -31.70
CA PRO A 957 -3.83 26.14 -32.17
C PRO A 957 -4.88 27.15 -32.62
N MET A 958 -5.63 26.82 -33.69
CA MET A 958 -6.81 27.60 -34.07
C MET A 958 -7.88 27.48 -32.98
N ARG A 959 -8.34 28.62 -32.43
CA ARG A 959 -9.28 28.67 -31.31
C ARG A 959 -10.72 29.02 -31.71
N PHE A 960 -10.88 29.93 -32.68
CA PHE A 960 -12.20 30.39 -33.14
C PHE A 960 -12.23 30.38 -34.67
N LEU A 961 -13.27 29.77 -35.23
CA LEU A 961 -13.59 29.86 -36.65
C LEU A 961 -14.83 30.74 -36.80
N THR A 962 -14.64 32.01 -37.15
CA THR A 962 -15.76 32.90 -37.46
C THR A 962 -16.17 32.67 -38.91
N VAL A 963 -17.30 32.00 -39.16
CA VAL A 963 -17.86 31.87 -40.52
C VAL A 963 -18.95 32.92 -40.70
N ARG A 964 -18.74 33.89 -41.61
CA ARG A 964 -19.80 34.82 -41.99
C ARG A 964 -20.61 34.19 -43.13
N LEU A 965 -21.84 33.79 -42.83
CA LEU A 965 -22.81 33.38 -43.83
C LEU A 965 -23.43 34.63 -44.46
N LEU A 966 -23.05 34.93 -45.70
CA LEU A 966 -23.66 35.98 -46.49
C LEU A 966 -24.67 35.35 -47.45
N ARG A 967 -25.94 35.66 -47.24
CA ARG A 967 -26.99 35.35 -48.21
C ARG A 967 -27.06 36.48 -49.23
N SER A 968 -26.67 36.20 -50.47
CA SER A 968 -26.80 37.12 -51.60
C SER A 968 -27.76 36.47 -52.61
N GLY A 969 -29.01 36.94 -52.63
CA GLY A 969 -30.10 36.33 -53.42
C GLY A 969 -30.53 34.94 -52.93
N GLU A 970 -30.78 34.01 -53.85
CA GLU A 970 -31.13 32.60 -53.54
C GLU A 970 -29.94 31.72 -53.14
N ARG A 971 -28.69 32.22 -53.24
CA ARG A 971 -27.49 31.46 -52.88
C ARG A 971 -26.95 31.88 -51.51
N VAL A 972 -26.77 30.89 -50.63
CA VAL A 972 -26.02 31.04 -49.37
C VAL A 972 -24.54 30.78 -49.69
N GLN A 973 -23.67 31.77 -49.45
CA GLN A 973 -22.22 31.60 -49.51
C GLN A 973 -21.62 31.74 -48.10
N ALA A 974 -20.84 30.74 -47.69
CA ALA A 974 -19.96 30.85 -46.52
C ALA A 974 -18.66 31.52 -46.96
N ARG A 975 -18.27 32.63 -46.30
CA ARG A 975 -16.96 33.26 -46.50
C ARG A 975 -16.24 33.38 -45.16
N GLU A 976 -14.94 33.10 -45.17
CA GLU A 976 -14.06 33.48 -44.07
C GLU A 976 -13.93 35.01 -44.06
N PRO A 977 -14.04 35.67 -42.90
CA PRO A 977 -13.73 37.08 -42.77
C PRO A 977 -12.22 37.27 -42.99
N ARG A 978 -11.86 38.24 -43.83
CA ARG A 978 -10.47 38.68 -44.02
C ARG A 978 -9.92 39.33 -42.77
#